data_AF-A0A523XPC3-F1
#
_entry.id   AF-A0A523XPC3-F1
#
_cell.length_a   1.000
_cell.length_b   1.000
_cell.length_c   1.000
_cell.angle_alpha   90.00
_cell.angle_beta   90.00
_cell.angle_gamma   90.00
#
_symmetry.space_group_name_H-M   'P 1'
#
loop_
_entity.id
_entity.type
_entity.pdbx_description
1 polymer ?
#
loop_
_entity_poly.entity_id
_entity_poly.type
_entity_poly.pdbx_seq_one_letter_code
_entity_poly.pdbx_strand_id
1 'polypeptide(L)'
;MVSLTLALHAARELDPGSLALYALYQALLRSGWLRRRTPIYEWDARPLADWLRPGFPAEPEAYVERRATQTPRFFFEGNSEFVAKLKHVLVNRESTVLKEADEILHGRFRLFGGEPVNLGLPHNWAAFAPMAGGERAPPLDLSRHWATYNLDTFPADVKLLWEGARFGWVYPLARALWLSRDERYAEALWILIESWREANRPNAGPHWMSAQEVALRLMALVFVTYALTPQLTKVPERAVCLAEMVAVHANRIPPTLIYARAQGNNHLLVEAVALYTVGLLFPEFRLAARWRVMGRRWLVEALDRQVFPDGGYIQHSTNYHRLALQAGLWAARLAEINGEPLPTPALSSLRQMSGCLAAMVDPQSGRVPNFGPNDGALILPLSTCPSDDFRPAIQVAAEVLNGYQAYPPGPWDEACVWLGLEWGESSPSDTQLGSPFKLDEGGLSFITPSSKRIKGAVSPYQRECLGEDEFPGETSPHLYPLPPRGREGMDAKSRDEFPHAGLYFMRGHRAWGMLRCAQFSSRPGHSDQLHFDLWWRGQNVACDPGTYLYNGAPPWDNGLAGAGVHNTLVVDRQDPMRRAGRFLWLNWAQGRVLGRWRSTKGGLEVLVAEHHGYCRMGVVHRRTIVRAGDDLWLVVDDLSGDGLHVAHTGWLLPDGQWQLEGRYLGLKLLRGRLKGGFGGFEGPVGVYRAGLLTG
;
A
#
# COMPACT_ATOMS: atom_id res chain seq x y z
N MET A 1 9.64 22.96 -24.42
CA MET A 1 8.28 23.50 -24.65
C MET A 1 7.32 22.33 -24.72
N VAL A 2 6.26 22.34 -23.90
CA VAL A 2 5.19 21.34 -23.98
C VAL A 2 4.38 21.60 -25.25
N SER A 3 4.18 20.59 -26.09
CA SER A 3 3.31 20.72 -27.28
C SER A 3 1.91 21.17 -26.86
N LEU A 4 1.30 22.10 -27.63
CA LEU A 4 -0.06 22.59 -27.40
C LEU A 4 -1.07 21.43 -27.26
N THR A 5 -0.86 20.36 -28.02
CA THR A 5 -1.65 19.12 -27.98
C THR A 5 -1.53 18.41 -26.63
N LEU A 6 -0.33 18.32 -26.06
CA LEU A 6 -0.10 17.70 -24.75
C LEU A 6 -0.78 18.50 -23.63
N ALA A 7 -0.72 19.83 -23.71
CA ALA A 7 -1.39 20.71 -22.75
C ALA A 7 -2.92 20.56 -22.80
N LEU A 8 -3.49 20.44 -24.00
CA LEU A 8 -4.93 20.21 -24.19
C LEU A 8 -5.38 18.84 -23.67
N HIS A 9 -4.59 17.78 -23.87
CA HIS A 9 -4.89 16.46 -23.29
C HIS A 9 -4.83 16.48 -21.76
N ALA A 10 -3.77 17.06 -21.20
CA ALA A 10 -3.64 17.22 -19.76
C ALA A 10 -4.80 18.02 -19.15
N ALA A 11 -5.27 19.09 -19.81
CA ALA A 11 -6.39 19.89 -19.33
C ALA A 11 -7.76 19.17 -19.39
N ARG A 12 -7.91 18.14 -20.22
CA ARG A 12 -9.15 17.34 -20.33
C ARG A 12 -9.25 16.25 -19.28
N GLU A 13 -8.11 15.66 -18.90
CA GLU A 13 -8.07 14.49 -18.01
C GLU A 13 -7.71 14.86 -16.56
N LEU A 14 -7.02 15.99 -16.37
CA LEU A 14 -6.67 16.46 -15.03
C LEU A 14 -7.71 17.45 -14.52
N ASP A 15 -8.12 17.26 -13.27
CA ASP A 15 -9.04 18.15 -12.57
C ASP A 15 -8.51 19.61 -12.60
N PRO A 16 -9.27 20.58 -13.17
CA PRO A 16 -8.85 21.98 -13.23
C PRO A 16 -8.54 22.58 -11.87
N GLY A 17 -9.26 22.17 -10.81
CA GLY A 17 -9.00 22.61 -9.45
C GLY A 17 -7.61 22.17 -8.96
N SER A 18 -7.27 20.91 -9.17
CA SER A 18 -5.97 20.32 -8.83
C SER A 18 -4.83 20.99 -9.61
N LEU A 19 -5.02 21.27 -10.91
CA LEU A 19 -4.06 22.02 -11.72
C LEU A 19 -3.84 23.45 -11.19
N ALA A 20 -4.92 24.15 -10.83
CA ALA A 20 -4.82 25.50 -10.28
C ALA A 20 -4.08 25.51 -8.93
N LEU A 21 -4.38 24.55 -8.05
CA LEU A 21 -3.67 24.39 -6.78
C LEU A 21 -2.18 24.08 -6.99
N TYR A 22 -1.85 23.20 -7.95
CA TYR A 22 -0.47 22.88 -8.28
C TYR A 22 0.28 24.09 -8.86
N ALA A 23 -0.35 24.84 -9.77
CA ALA A 23 0.21 26.05 -10.34
C ALA A 23 0.48 27.11 -9.25
N LEU A 24 -0.47 27.29 -8.33
CA LEU A 24 -0.29 28.17 -7.18
C LEU A 24 0.85 27.69 -6.27
N TYR A 25 0.93 26.39 -5.97
CA TYR A 25 2.06 25.83 -5.23
C TYR A 25 3.41 26.15 -5.90
N GLN A 26 3.52 25.95 -7.23
CA GLN A 26 4.72 26.28 -7.99
C GLN A 26 5.05 27.78 -7.96
N ALA A 27 4.05 28.65 -8.02
CA ALA A 27 4.25 30.10 -7.88
C ALA A 27 4.75 30.48 -6.47
N LEU A 28 4.19 29.88 -5.42
CA LEU A 28 4.63 30.10 -4.03
C LEU A 28 6.06 29.58 -3.79
N LEU A 29 6.44 28.48 -4.46
CA LEU A 29 7.78 27.91 -4.40
C LEU A 29 8.79 28.85 -5.10
N ARG A 30 8.53 29.23 -6.36
CA ARG A 30 9.45 30.04 -7.19
C ARG A 30 9.61 31.48 -6.69
N SER A 31 8.54 32.08 -6.16
CA SER A 31 8.62 33.41 -5.55
C SER A 31 9.41 33.45 -4.24
N GLY A 32 9.77 32.30 -3.67
CA GLY A 32 10.40 32.18 -2.37
C GLY A 32 9.43 32.42 -1.20
N TRP A 33 8.13 32.51 -1.45
CA TRP A 33 7.13 32.68 -0.39
C TRP A 33 7.14 31.52 0.60
N LEU A 34 7.23 30.28 0.11
CA LEU A 34 7.32 29.10 0.99
C LEU A 34 8.56 29.17 1.89
N ARG A 35 9.72 29.56 1.34
CA ARG A 35 10.95 29.74 2.11
C ARG A 35 10.84 30.83 3.19
N ARG A 36 10.08 31.90 2.96
CA ARG A 36 9.78 32.91 3.99
C ARG A 36 8.82 32.39 5.07
N ARG A 37 7.91 31.48 4.70
CA ARG A 37 6.95 30.86 5.63
C ARG A 37 7.55 29.72 6.46
N THR A 38 8.59 29.07 5.95
CA THR A 38 9.30 27.97 6.62
C THR A 38 10.81 28.29 6.73
N PRO A 39 11.19 29.38 7.42
CA PRO A 39 12.60 29.75 7.54
C PRO A 39 13.39 28.64 8.25
N ILE A 40 14.67 28.52 7.95
CA ILE A 40 15.60 27.72 8.75
C ILE A 40 15.85 28.46 10.07
N TYR A 41 15.89 27.73 11.16
CA TYR A 41 16.29 28.25 12.48
C TYR A 41 16.98 27.13 13.27
N GLU A 42 17.70 27.49 14.34
CA GLU A 42 18.23 26.51 15.30
C GLU A 42 17.13 26.00 16.22
N TRP A 43 17.23 24.78 16.72
CA TRP A 43 16.20 24.21 17.60
C TRP A 43 15.96 25.04 18.87
N ASP A 44 17.02 25.60 19.46
CA ASP A 44 16.98 26.45 20.66
C ASP A 44 16.40 27.85 20.40
N ALA A 45 16.34 28.30 19.15
CA ALA A 45 15.77 29.59 18.78
C ALA A 45 14.24 29.66 18.93
N ARG A 46 13.58 28.51 19.16
CA ARG A 46 12.14 28.40 19.44
C ARG A 46 11.88 27.37 20.53
N PRO A 47 12.18 27.69 21.80
CA PRO A 47 12.01 26.77 22.91
C PRO A 47 10.53 26.38 23.09
N LEU A 48 10.27 25.31 23.85
CA LEU A 48 8.91 24.81 24.10
C LEU A 48 7.90 25.90 24.50
N ALA A 49 8.30 26.89 25.30
CA ALA A 49 7.45 28.01 25.71
C ALA A 49 6.77 28.75 24.53
N ASP A 50 7.45 28.86 23.39
CA ASP A 50 6.91 29.52 22.20
C ASP A 50 5.74 28.76 21.56
N TRP A 51 5.70 27.45 21.78
CA TRP A 51 4.69 26.54 21.24
C TRP A 51 3.48 26.38 22.15
N LEU A 52 3.63 26.65 23.45
CA LEU A 52 2.59 26.46 24.45
C LEU A 52 1.57 27.61 24.48
N ARG A 53 0.35 27.27 24.88
CA ARG A 53 -0.69 28.24 25.22
C ARG A 53 -0.31 28.99 26.53
N PRO A 54 -0.78 30.23 26.73
CA PRO A 54 -0.54 30.95 27.97
C PRO A 54 -0.96 30.13 29.21
N GLY A 55 -0.10 30.09 30.22
CA GLY A 55 -0.36 29.41 31.50
C GLY A 55 -0.04 27.90 31.52
N PHE A 56 0.50 27.31 30.45
CA PHE A 56 1.07 25.97 30.50
C PHE A 56 2.59 26.05 30.78
N PRO A 57 3.14 25.29 31.74
CA PRO A 57 4.56 25.37 32.10
C PRO A 57 5.44 24.80 30.99
N ALA A 58 6.56 25.49 30.71
CA ALA A 58 7.58 25.03 29.76
C ALA A 58 8.79 24.40 30.44
N GLU A 59 9.00 24.67 31.73
CA GLU A 59 10.08 24.07 32.51
C GLU A 59 9.92 22.54 32.55
N PRO A 60 11.00 21.77 32.34
CA PRO A 60 10.91 20.33 32.09
C PRO A 60 10.06 19.55 33.12
N GLU A 61 10.34 19.70 34.41
CA GLU A 61 9.65 18.99 35.49
C GLU A 61 8.16 19.37 35.54
N ALA A 62 7.88 20.68 35.52
CA ALA A 62 6.52 21.20 35.59
C ALA A 62 5.71 20.84 34.34
N TYR A 63 6.35 20.80 33.18
CA TYR A 63 5.75 20.35 31.93
C TYR A 63 5.33 18.87 32.02
N VAL A 64 6.22 18.00 32.48
CA VAL A 64 5.94 16.56 32.64
C VAL A 64 4.84 16.32 33.69
N GLU A 65 4.91 16.98 34.84
CA GLU A 65 3.88 16.89 35.89
C GLU A 65 2.51 17.33 35.37
N ARG A 66 2.47 18.47 34.68
CA ARG A 66 1.22 18.99 34.11
C ARG A 66 0.66 18.07 33.03
N ARG A 67 1.52 17.50 32.19
CA ARG A 67 1.14 16.50 31.19
C ARG A 67 0.53 15.28 31.83
N ALA A 68 1.19 14.68 32.83
CA ALA A 68 0.74 13.46 33.48
C ALA A 68 -0.72 13.53 34.02
N THR A 69 -1.19 14.73 34.40
CA THR A 69 -2.56 14.95 34.89
C THR A 69 -3.59 15.29 33.82
N GLN A 70 -3.15 15.62 32.59
CA GLN A 70 -4.02 16.10 31.50
C GLN A 70 -3.79 15.36 30.17
N THR A 71 -3.13 14.20 30.19
CA THR A 71 -2.81 13.40 29.00
C THR A 71 -4.09 12.85 28.34
N PRO A 72 -4.37 13.21 27.08
CA PRO A 72 -5.43 12.56 26.32
C PRO A 72 -5.13 11.08 26.09
N ARG A 73 -6.18 10.27 25.90
CA ARG A 73 -6.03 8.83 25.71
C ARG A 73 -5.33 8.53 24.40
N PHE A 74 -4.29 7.71 24.47
CA PHE A 74 -3.69 7.06 23.31
C PHE A 74 -4.04 5.58 23.31
N PHE A 75 -3.68 4.88 22.25
CA PHE A 75 -4.14 3.52 21.98
C PHE A 75 -3.88 2.54 23.11
N PHE A 76 -2.70 2.57 23.69
CA PHE A 76 -2.30 1.66 24.76
C PHE A 76 -1.92 2.45 26.01
N GLU A 77 -2.22 1.86 27.15
CA GLU A 77 -1.67 2.26 28.43
C GLU A 77 -0.67 1.19 28.85
N GLY A 78 0.51 1.64 29.27
CA GLY A 78 1.65 0.81 29.59
C GLY A 78 1.54 -0.02 30.86
N ASN A 79 0.46 -0.76 31.03
CA ASN A 79 0.12 -1.51 32.24
C ASN A 79 0.45 -3.01 32.11
N SER A 80 0.24 -3.76 33.19
CA SER A 80 0.50 -5.21 33.24
C SER A 80 -0.41 -6.00 32.29
N GLU A 81 -1.65 -5.55 32.09
CA GLU A 81 -2.62 -6.17 31.21
C GLU A 81 -2.21 -6.08 29.74
N PHE A 82 -1.76 -4.89 29.29
CA PHE A 82 -1.24 -4.68 27.94
C PHE A 82 -0.08 -5.63 27.64
N VAL A 83 0.88 -5.77 28.55
CA VAL A 83 2.02 -6.68 28.37
C VAL A 83 1.58 -8.15 28.37
N ALA A 84 0.60 -8.52 29.20
CA ALA A 84 0.05 -9.87 29.19
C ALA A 84 -0.62 -10.19 27.84
N LYS A 85 -1.44 -9.28 27.30
CA LYS A 85 -2.07 -9.39 25.97
C LYS A 85 -1.01 -9.50 24.87
N LEU A 86 0.01 -8.65 24.90
CA LEU A 86 1.10 -8.68 23.93
C LEU A 86 1.84 -10.02 23.95
N LYS A 87 2.20 -10.52 25.13
CA LYS A 87 2.85 -11.84 25.28
C LYS A 87 1.95 -12.98 24.79
N HIS A 88 0.65 -12.89 25.03
CA HIS A 88 -0.31 -13.90 24.59
C HIS A 88 -0.38 -14.00 23.05
N VAL A 89 -0.47 -12.87 22.34
CA VAL A 89 -0.43 -12.86 20.87
C VAL A 89 0.92 -13.35 20.33
N LEU A 90 2.00 -12.95 21.01
CA LEU A 90 3.37 -13.22 20.59
C LEU A 90 3.90 -14.59 21.00
N VAL A 91 3.08 -15.49 21.54
CA VAL A 91 3.54 -16.81 21.99
C VAL A 91 4.33 -17.51 20.86
N ASN A 92 5.58 -17.89 21.18
CA ASN A 92 6.56 -18.49 20.27
C ASN A 92 7.12 -17.54 19.17
N ARG A 93 6.90 -16.24 19.29
CA ARG A 93 7.33 -15.18 18.35
C ARG A 93 8.10 -14.06 19.05
N GLU A 94 8.26 -14.11 20.36
CA GLU A 94 8.97 -13.11 21.17
C GLU A 94 10.40 -12.89 20.64
N SER A 95 11.10 -13.97 20.32
CA SER A 95 12.45 -13.92 19.74
C SER A 95 12.50 -13.22 18.38
N THR A 96 11.39 -13.19 17.61
CA THR A 96 11.33 -12.48 16.33
C THR A 96 11.31 -10.97 16.55
N VAL A 97 10.51 -10.51 17.52
CA VAL A 97 10.46 -9.08 17.91
C VAL A 97 11.81 -8.62 18.44
N LEU A 98 12.41 -9.40 19.34
CA LEU A 98 13.72 -9.06 19.91
C LEU A 98 14.83 -9.07 18.85
N LYS A 99 14.83 -10.05 17.94
CA LYS A 99 15.82 -10.11 16.85
C LYS A 99 15.81 -8.85 15.98
N GLU A 100 14.63 -8.38 15.58
CA GLU A 100 14.52 -7.17 14.75
C GLU A 100 15.03 -5.92 15.49
N ALA A 101 14.71 -5.79 16.78
CA ALA A 101 15.21 -4.69 17.60
C ALA A 101 16.72 -4.79 17.87
N ASP A 102 17.24 -5.99 18.12
CA ASP A 102 18.68 -6.25 18.28
C ASP A 102 19.44 -5.93 16.98
N GLU A 103 18.89 -6.20 15.80
CA GLU A 103 19.49 -5.77 14.53
C GLU A 103 19.73 -4.25 14.52
N ILE A 104 18.75 -3.46 14.99
CA ILE A 104 18.84 -2.00 15.09
C ILE A 104 19.90 -1.57 16.11
N LEU A 105 20.02 -2.25 17.26
CA LEU A 105 21.08 -2.00 18.24
C LEU A 105 22.48 -2.17 17.63
N HIS A 106 22.62 -3.06 16.64
CA HIS A 106 23.86 -3.26 15.87
C HIS A 106 23.96 -2.37 14.62
N GLY A 107 23.14 -1.33 14.52
CA GLY A 107 23.12 -0.38 13.39
C GLY A 107 22.56 -0.95 12.08
N ARG A 108 21.82 -2.06 12.13
CA ARG A 108 21.24 -2.72 10.94
C ARG A 108 19.72 -2.55 10.91
N PHE A 109 19.19 -2.07 9.80
CA PHE A 109 17.78 -1.68 9.67
C PHE A 109 17.13 -2.39 8.48
N ARG A 110 15.88 -2.84 8.64
CA ARG A 110 15.09 -3.44 7.56
C ARG A 110 14.32 -2.36 6.81
N LEU A 111 14.89 -1.87 5.71
CA LEU A 111 14.25 -0.87 4.86
C LEU A 111 13.23 -1.53 3.94
N PHE A 112 12.05 -0.92 3.77
CA PHE A 112 10.97 -1.45 2.91
C PHE A 112 10.52 -2.89 3.24
N GLY A 113 10.76 -3.34 4.48
CA GLY A 113 10.51 -4.72 4.92
C GLY A 113 11.45 -5.77 4.32
N GLY A 114 12.58 -5.35 3.73
CA GLY A 114 13.59 -6.25 3.17
C GLY A 114 14.62 -6.76 4.17
N GLU A 115 15.75 -7.23 3.64
CA GLU A 115 16.91 -7.65 4.43
C GLU A 115 17.56 -6.48 5.18
N PRO A 116 18.18 -6.73 6.35
CA PRO A 116 18.77 -5.68 7.17
C PRO A 116 20.01 -5.07 6.48
N VAL A 117 20.04 -3.74 6.39
CA VAL A 117 21.17 -2.97 5.85
C VAL A 117 21.86 -2.16 6.95
N ASN A 118 23.19 -2.06 6.89
CA ASN A 118 23.96 -1.31 7.89
C ASN A 118 23.86 0.20 7.63
N LEU A 119 23.14 0.91 8.50
CA LEU A 119 23.00 2.36 8.49
C LEU A 119 23.82 3.06 9.60
N GLY A 120 24.25 2.30 10.61
CA GLY A 120 24.91 2.80 11.82
C GLY A 120 23.93 3.20 12.94
N LEU A 121 24.42 3.25 14.16
CA LEU A 121 23.72 3.77 15.35
C LEU A 121 24.72 4.67 16.13
N PRO A 122 24.65 6.01 16.00
CA PRO A 122 23.67 6.77 15.21
C PRO A 122 23.88 6.63 13.70
N HIS A 123 22.82 6.92 12.94
CA HIS A 123 22.83 6.92 11.49
C HIS A 123 23.43 8.22 10.92
N ASN A 124 24.15 8.15 9.80
CA ASN A 124 24.47 9.34 9.00
C ASN A 124 23.26 9.76 8.18
N TRP A 125 22.48 10.72 8.70
CA TRP A 125 21.25 11.24 8.08
C TRP A 125 21.43 11.89 6.71
N ALA A 126 22.66 12.20 6.28
CA ALA A 126 22.94 12.72 4.95
C ALA A 126 23.17 11.63 3.89
N ALA A 127 23.41 10.39 4.32
CA ALA A 127 23.78 9.29 3.44
C ALA A 127 22.55 8.54 2.91
N PHE A 128 22.62 8.10 1.66
CA PHE A 128 21.66 7.16 1.10
C PHE A 128 21.93 5.76 1.63
N ALA A 129 20.87 5.01 1.93
CA ALA A 129 20.97 3.60 2.24
C ALA A 129 21.60 2.82 1.07
N PRO A 130 22.49 1.84 1.35
CA PRO A 130 23.09 1.03 0.30
C PRO A 130 22.03 0.12 -0.35
N MET A 131 22.03 0.07 -1.67
CA MET A 131 21.34 -1.01 -2.41
C MET A 131 22.18 -2.29 -2.32
N ALA A 132 21.54 -3.46 -2.32
CA ALA A 132 22.25 -4.74 -2.30
C ALA A 132 23.24 -4.82 -3.47
N GLY A 133 24.54 -4.96 -3.15
CA GLY A 133 25.63 -5.07 -4.14
C GLY A 133 26.08 -3.78 -4.82
N GLY A 134 25.56 -2.61 -4.43
CA GLY A 134 25.93 -1.30 -5.01
C GLY A 134 26.88 -0.46 -4.15
N GLU A 135 27.63 0.44 -4.80
CA GLU A 135 28.41 1.48 -4.10
C GLU A 135 27.47 2.50 -3.41
N ARG A 136 27.89 3.02 -2.25
CA ARG A 136 27.11 4.08 -1.56
C ARG A 136 27.23 5.39 -2.33
N ALA A 137 26.09 5.98 -2.65
CA ALA A 137 26.04 7.34 -3.18
C ALA A 137 26.59 8.35 -2.15
N PRO A 138 27.21 9.46 -2.61
CA PRO A 138 27.75 10.48 -1.72
C PRO A 138 26.65 11.13 -0.86
N PRO A 139 26.97 11.53 0.39
CA PRO A 139 26.02 12.18 1.27
C PRO A 139 25.61 13.57 0.75
N LEU A 140 24.40 14.01 1.10
CA LEU A 140 23.90 15.34 0.75
C LEU A 140 24.27 16.39 1.79
N ASP A 141 24.52 17.62 1.34
CA ASP A 141 24.53 18.79 2.22
C ASP A 141 23.12 18.98 2.80
N LEU A 142 22.98 19.03 4.13
CA LEU A 142 21.70 19.22 4.84
C LEU A 142 21.45 20.68 5.26
N SER A 143 22.41 21.58 5.06
CA SER A 143 22.35 22.96 5.57
C SER A 143 21.40 23.87 4.77
N ARG A 144 21.09 23.49 3.53
CA ARG A 144 20.29 24.32 2.61
C ARG A 144 18.81 24.17 2.89
N HIS A 145 18.04 25.20 2.53
CA HIS A 145 16.59 25.15 2.67
C HIS A 145 15.99 24.08 1.76
N TRP A 146 15.03 23.29 2.28
CA TRP A 146 14.40 22.17 1.57
C TRP A 146 13.87 22.52 0.17
N ALA A 147 13.35 23.74 0.00
CA ALA A 147 12.81 24.20 -1.29
C ALA A 147 13.87 24.40 -2.40
N THR A 148 15.16 24.29 -2.09
CA THR A 148 16.25 24.51 -3.04
C THR A 148 16.81 23.22 -3.66
N TYR A 149 16.35 22.06 -3.19
CA TYR A 149 16.75 20.76 -3.73
C TYR A 149 15.92 20.40 -4.96
N ASN A 150 16.53 19.65 -5.88
CA ASN A 150 15.88 19.07 -7.03
C ASN A 150 16.06 17.55 -6.99
N LEU A 151 14.96 16.80 -6.97
CA LEU A 151 15.00 15.33 -6.89
C LEU A 151 15.70 14.70 -8.11
N ASP A 152 15.62 15.36 -9.27
CA ASP A 152 16.22 14.85 -10.51
C ASP A 152 17.76 14.99 -10.54
N THR A 153 18.34 15.72 -9.58
CA THR A 153 19.80 15.89 -9.47
C THR A 153 20.41 15.09 -8.32
N PHE A 154 19.64 14.22 -7.67
CA PHE A 154 20.15 13.41 -6.57
C PHE A 154 21.01 12.26 -7.10
N PRO A 155 22.08 11.86 -6.39
CA PRO A 155 22.98 10.80 -6.83
C PRO A 155 22.37 9.39 -6.71
N ALA A 156 21.24 9.24 -6.01
CA ALA A 156 20.49 7.99 -5.86
C ALA A 156 19.00 8.27 -5.60
N ASP A 157 18.18 7.22 -5.58
CA ASP A 157 16.75 7.32 -5.31
C ASP A 157 16.51 7.91 -3.91
N VAL A 158 15.70 8.98 -3.85
CA VAL A 158 15.42 9.73 -2.62
C VAL A 158 14.78 8.86 -1.53
N LYS A 159 14.11 7.75 -1.89
CA LYS A 159 13.58 6.81 -0.90
C LYS A 159 14.66 6.21 -0.02
N LEU A 160 15.85 5.95 -0.57
CA LEU A 160 16.98 5.40 0.18
C LEU A 160 17.50 6.39 1.23
N LEU A 161 17.20 7.68 1.07
CA LEU A 161 17.48 8.71 2.06
C LEU A 161 16.31 8.87 3.05
N TRP A 162 15.07 8.93 2.55
CA TRP A 162 13.90 9.20 3.39
C TRP A 162 13.47 8.03 4.28
N GLU A 163 13.70 6.77 3.88
CA GLU A 163 13.18 5.62 4.62
C GLU A 163 13.66 5.56 6.08
N GLY A 164 14.97 5.71 6.32
CA GLY A 164 15.50 5.80 7.70
C GLY A 164 14.96 7.01 8.46
N ALA A 165 14.75 8.11 7.75
CA ALA A 165 14.20 9.36 8.27
C ALA A 165 12.66 9.38 8.34
N ARG A 166 11.94 8.27 8.12
CA ARG A 166 10.51 8.14 8.44
C ARG A 166 10.25 7.72 9.89
N PHE A 167 11.29 7.30 10.59
CA PHE A 167 11.26 6.82 11.98
C PHE A 167 10.52 5.47 12.13
N GLY A 168 10.52 4.64 11.07
CA GLY A 168 9.95 3.30 11.12
C GLY A 168 10.58 2.40 12.19
N TRP A 169 11.83 2.68 12.59
CA TRP A 169 12.54 2.01 13.70
C TRP A 169 11.92 2.24 15.08
N VAL A 170 11.06 3.25 15.26
CA VAL A 170 10.35 3.49 16.52
C VAL A 170 9.51 2.29 16.91
N TYR A 171 8.78 1.71 15.96
CA TYR A 171 7.83 0.63 16.20
C TYR A 171 8.51 -0.66 16.69
N PRO A 172 9.52 -1.25 16.01
CA PRO A 172 10.20 -2.45 16.50
C PRO A 172 10.93 -2.25 17.82
N LEU A 173 11.59 -1.10 18.04
CA LEU A 173 12.25 -0.80 19.32
C LEU A 173 11.25 -0.65 20.46
N ALA A 174 10.13 0.04 20.25
CA ALA A 174 9.06 0.15 21.24
C ALA A 174 8.44 -1.23 21.55
N ARG A 175 8.23 -2.06 20.53
CA ARG A 175 7.75 -3.44 20.71
C ARG A 175 8.68 -4.26 21.61
N ALA A 176 9.98 -4.22 21.33
CA ALA A 176 10.97 -4.93 22.14
C ALA A 176 11.10 -4.37 23.56
N LEU A 177 11.05 -3.04 23.73
CA LEU A 177 11.06 -2.39 25.05
C LEU A 177 9.90 -2.85 25.94
N TRP A 178 8.68 -2.86 25.40
CA TRP A 178 7.50 -3.26 26.18
C TRP A 178 7.46 -4.77 26.47
N LEU A 179 7.94 -5.59 25.54
CA LEU A 179 8.01 -7.04 25.69
C LEU A 179 9.06 -7.48 26.73
N SER A 180 10.26 -6.91 26.66
CA SER A 180 11.43 -7.34 27.46
C SER A 180 11.69 -6.51 28.71
N ARG A 181 11.24 -5.24 28.73
CA ARG A 181 11.63 -4.21 29.70
C ARG A 181 13.12 -3.85 29.70
N ASP A 182 13.84 -4.19 28.64
CA ASP A 182 15.26 -3.85 28.49
C ASP A 182 15.42 -2.39 28.05
N GLU A 183 15.99 -1.57 28.93
CA GLU A 183 16.19 -0.12 28.72
C GLU A 183 17.20 0.17 27.59
N ARG A 184 17.97 -0.82 27.10
CA ARG A 184 18.83 -0.63 25.92
C ARG A 184 18.04 -0.22 24.67
N TYR A 185 16.80 -0.72 24.53
CA TYR A 185 15.92 -0.32 23.44
C TYR A 185 15.42 1.12 23.59
N ALA A 186 15.15 1.56 24.83
CA ALA A 186 14.81 2.95 25.11
C ALA A 186 15.98 3.89 24.81
N GLU A 187 17.20 3.51 25.16
CA GLU A 187 18.38 4.32 24.86
C GLU A 187 18.69 4.38 23.35
N ALA A 188 18.50 3.29 22.62
CA ALA A 188 18.63 3.30 21.15
C ALA A 188 17.63 4.23 20.47
N LEU A 189 16.38 4.30 20.97
CA LEU A 189 15.40 5.31 20.52
C LEU A 189 15.97 6.72 20.71
N TRP A 190 16.52 7.04 21.89
CA TRP A 190 17.08 8.36 22.17
C TRP A 190 18.30 8.71 21.31
N ILE A 191 19.24 7.78 21.14
CA ILE A 191 20.41 7.97 20.25
C ILE A 191 19.95 8.38 18.84
N LEU A 192 18.92 7.73 18.30
CA LEU A 192 18.40 8.04 16.97
C LEU A 192 17.62 9.36 16.93
N ILE A 193 16.78 9.65 17.93
CA ILE A 193 16.01 10.90 18.01
C ILE A 193 16.94 12.12 18.15
N GLU A 194 17.87 12.04 19.10
CA GLU A 194 18.79 13.14 19.43
C GLU A 194 19.77 13.39 18.28
N SER A 195 20.36 12.33 17.70
CA SER A 195 21.24 12.48 16.52
C SER A 195 20.51 13.02 15.30
N TRP A 196 19.22 12.67 15.11
CA TRP A 196 18.43 13.26 14.03
C TRP A 196 18.20 14.75 14.27
N ARG A 197 17.83 15.13 15.50
CA ARG A 197 17.61 16.54 15.88
C ARG A 197 18.88 17.36 15.65
N GLU A 198 20.04 16.85 16.06
CA GLU A 198 21.34 17.49 15.86
C GLU A 198 21.67 17.69 14.38
N ALA A 199 21.50 16.66 13.55
CA ALA A 199 21.84 16.72 12.13
C ALA A 199 20.83 17.51 11.27
N ASN A 200 19.58 17.66 11.73
CA ASN A 200 18.47 18.17 10.92
C ASN A 200 17.81 19.39 11.56
N ARG A 201 18.34 20.58 11.24
CA ARG A 201 17.71 21.85 11.60
C ARG A 201 16.31 21.96 10.97
N PRO A 202 15.33 22.55 11.67
CA PRO A 202 13.99 22.78 11.11
C PRO A 202 14.05 23.46 9.74
N ASN A 203 13.37 22.86 8.75
CA ASN A 203 13.30 23.34 7.35
C ASN A 203 14.63 23.29 6.55
N ALA A 204 15.70 22.69 7.09
CA ALA A 204 16.96 22.51 6.39
C ALA A 204 17.14 21.07 5.93
N GLY A 205 17.46 20.88 4.65
CA GLY A 205 17.73 19.57 4.08
C GLY A 205 16.53 18.90 3.38
N PRO A 206 16.82 17.82 2.63
CA PRO A 206 15.84 17.07 1.85
C PRO A 206 14.77 16.37 2.70
N HIS A 207 15.07 16.08 3.97
CA HIS A 207 14.13 15.45 4.90
C HIS A 207 12.86 16.27 5.15
N TRP A 208 12.91 17.59 4.91
CA TRP A 208 11.76 18.50 5.06
C TRP A 208 11.06 18.84 3.74
N MET A 209 11.44 18.24 2.60
CA MET A 209 10.84 18.57 1.29
C MET A 209 9.39 18.14 1.19
N SER A 210 9.11 16.89 1.60
CA SER A 210 7.78 16.28 1.54
C SER A 210 7.10 16.39 2.90
N ALA A 211 5.93 17.03 2.95
CA ALA A 211 5.14 17.13 4.17
C ALA A 211 4.53 15.78 4.60
N GLN A 212 4.34 14.84 3.67
CA GLN A 212 3.98 13.46 4.00
C GLN A 212 5.09 12.76 4.80
N GLU A 213 6.37 12.94 4.43
CA GLU A 213 7.50 12.36 5.18
C GLU A 213 7.60 12.96 6.59
N VAL A 214 7.35 14.27 6.70
CA VAL A 214 7.23 14.98 7.99
C VAL A 214 6.06 14.44 8.81
N ALA A 215 4.92 14.13 8.18
CA ALA A 215 3.72 13.60 8.82
C ALA A 215 3.94 12.16 9.32
N LEU A 216 4.62 11.30 8.57
CA LEU A 216 4.99 9.95 9.00
C LEU A 216 5.92 9.99 10.21
N ARG A 217 6.98 10.81 10.16
CA ARG A 217 7.84 11.06 11.34
C ARG A 217 7.04 11.57 12.53
N LEU A 218 6.10 12.48 12.30
CA LEU A 218 5.25 13.04 13.36
C LEU A 218 4.41 11.97 14.04
N MET A 219 3.82 11.05 13.27
CA MET A 219 3.08 9.91 13.83
C MET A 219 3.98 9.01 14.68
N ALA A 220 5.21 8.72 14.21
CA ALA A 220 6.19 7.95 14.98
C ALA A 220 6.67 8.69 16.24
N LEU A 221 6.89 10.01 16.18
CA LEU A 221 7.24 10.85 17.33
C LEU A 221 6.13 10.86 18.39
N VAL A 222 4.87 10.91 17.97
CA VAL A 222 3.74 10.77 18.89
C VAL A 222 3.74 9.37 19.51
N PHE A 223 3.87 8.32 18.69
CA PHE A 223 3.90 6.94 19.20
C PHE A 223 5.00 6.72 20.23
N VAL A 224 6.23 7.19 19.96
CA VAL A 224 7.36 7.03 20.89
C VAL A 224 7.18 7.84 22.17
N THR A 225 6.53 9.01 22.10
CA THR A 225 6.20 9.82 23.30
C THR A 225 5.37 9.00 24.29
N TYR A 226 4.34 8.29 23.81
CA TYR A 226 3.51 7.44 24.65
C TYR A 226 4.24 6.16 25.07
N ALA A 227 5.02 5.55 24.16
CA ALA A 227 5.80 4.35 24.46
C ALA A 227 6.89 4.57 25.54
N LEU A 228 7.42 5.79 25.66
CA LEU A 228 8.47 6.17 26.62
C LEU A 228 7.94 6.87 27.87
N THR A 229 6.62 6.95 28.07
CA THR A 229 6.02 7.65 29.23
C THR A 229 6.71 7.33 30.58
N PRO A 230 7.01 6.05 30.92
CA PRO A 230 7.72 5.73 32.17
C PRO A 230 9.15 6.28 32.28
N GLN A 231 9.83 6.49 31.15
CA GLN A 231 11.19 7.03 31.08
C GLN A 231 11.19 8.57 31.07
N LEU A 232 10.17 9.19 30.48
CA LEU A 232 10.06 10.64 30.38
C LEU A 232 9.94 11.36 31.73
N THR A 233 9.43 10.67 32.76
CA THR A 233 9.41 11.20 34.14
C THR A 233 10.78 11.19 34.81
N LYS A 234 11.71 10.35 34.34
CA LYS A 234 13.07 10.25 34.88
C LYS A 234 14.02 11.29 34.29
N VAL A 235 13.79 11.68 33.04
CA VAL A 235 14.58 12.69 32.30
C VAL A 235 13.63 13.69 31.64
N PRO A 236 13.13 14.70 32.39
CA PRO A 236 12.10 15.62 31.89
C PRO A 236 12.52 16.43 30.65
N GLU A 237 13.81 16.70 30.46
CA GLU A 237 14.36 17.42 29.30
C GLU A 237 14.10 16.66 27.99
N ARG A 238 14.13 15.32 28.06
CA ARG A 238 13.79 14.45 26.93
C ARG A 238 12.31 14.58 26.55
N ALA A 239 11.42 14.83 27.53
CA ALA A 239 10.01 15.12 27.26
C ALA A 239 9.80 16.47 26.57
N VAL A 240 10.57 17.49 26.98
CA VAL A 240 10.60 18.81 26.31
C VAL A 240 11.11 18.67 24.87
N CYS A 241 12.20 17.93 24.67
CA CYS A 241 12.78 17.66 23.35
C CYS A 241 11.74 17.05 22.39
N LEU A 242 11.04 15.99 22.82
CA LEU A 242 9.97 15.38 22.01
C LEU A 242 8.83 16.35 21.71
N ALA A 243 8.40 17.12 22.71
CA ALA A 243 7.33 18.10 22.54
C ALA A 243 7.69 19.17 21.50
N GLU A 244 8.90 19.70 21.54
CA GLU A 244 9.41 20.63 20.53
C GLU A 244 9.45 19.99 19.15
N MET A 245 9.98 18.77 19.03
CA MET A 245 10.02 18.06 17.75
C MET A 245 8.61 17.85 17.19
N VAL A 246 7.65 17.43 18.01
CA VAL A 246 6.24 17.27 17.62
C VAL A 246 5.66 18.60 17.13
N ALA A 247 5.85 19.69 17.87
CA ALA A 247 5.33 21.01 17.50
C ALA A 247 5.92 21.53 16.19
N VAL A 248 7.24 21.38 16.01
CA VAL A 248 7.95 21.79 14.77
C VAL A 248 7.45 21.01 13.56
N HIS A 249 7.34 19.68 13.68
CA HIS A 249 6.85 18.83 12.58
C HIS A 249 5.38 19.15 12.25
N ALA A 250 4.52 19.33 13.24
CA ALA A 250 3.12 19.72 13.02
C ALA A 250 3.01 21.09 12.34
N ASN A 251 3.85 22.05 12.73
CA ASN A 251 3.85 23.38 12.14
C ASN A 251 4.40 23.42 10.69
N ARG A 252 5.25 22.47 10.31
CA ARG A 252 5.79 22.37 8.94
C ARG A 252 4.74 21.97 7.90
N ILE A 253 3.73 21.18 8.27
CA ILE A 253 2.78 20.57 7.32
C ILE A 253 1.87 21.62 6.62
N PRO A 254 1.15 22.51 7.34
CA PRO A 254 0.15 23.39 6.74
C PRO A 254 0.63 24.30 5.58
N PRO A 255 1.85 24.89 5.62
CA PRO A 255 2.37 25.70 4.51
C PRO A 255 2.34 25.05 3.13
N THR A 256 2.45 23.71 3.06
CA THR A 256 2.47 22.96 1.80
C THR A 256 1.22 22.10 1.58
N LEU A 257 0.19 22.22 2.41
CA LEU A 257 -1.04 21.44 2.27
C LEU A 257 -1.75 21.68 0.92
N ILE A 258 -1.51 22.83 0.30
CA ILE A 258 -1.95 23.11 -1.07
C ILE A 258 -1.40 22.09 -2.08
N TYR A 259 -0.17 21.63 -1.91
CA TYR A 259 0.44 20.59 -2.74
C TYR A 259 -0.27 19.24 -2.54
N ALA A 260 -0.48 18.83 -1.29
CA ALA A 260 -1.17 17.57 -0.99
C ALA A 260 -2.58 17.53 -1.59
N ARG A 261 -3.31 18.65 -1.50
CA ARG A 261 -4.61 18.82 -2.15
C ARG A 261 -4.53 18.77 -3.68
N ALA A 262 -3.52 19.38 -4.27
CA ALA A 262 -3.29 19.34 -5.71
C ALA A 262 -2.92 17.94 -6.22
N GLN A 263 -2.25 17.13 -5.40
CA GLN A 263 -1.96 15.74 -5.75
C GLN A 263 -3.20 14.85 -5.65
N GLY A 264 -4.10 15.11 -4.71
CA GLY A 264 -5.33 14.31 -4.58
C GLY A 264 -5.03 12.82 -4.36
N ASN A 265 -3.97 12.51 -3.62
CA ASN A 265 -3.51 11.15 -3.32
C ASN A 265 -3.24 10.98 -1.82
N ASN A 266 -2.54 9.90 -1.43
CA ASN A 266 -2.23 9.57 -0.03
C ASN A 266 -1.52 10.67 0.77
N HIS A 267 -0.91 11.67 0.13
CA HIS A 267 -0.29 12.79 0.84
C HIS A 267 -1.31 13.55 1.68
N LEU A 268 -2.47 13.89 1.11
CA LEU A 268 -3.50 14.66 1.82
C LEU A 268 -4.00 13.90 3.05
N LEU A 269 -4.24 12.61 2.89
CA LEU A 269 -4.74 11.74 3.97
C LEU A 269 -3.72 11.65 5.12
N VAL A 270 -2.47 11.30 4.83
CA VAL A 270 -1.42 11.12 5.85
C VAL A 270 -1.10 12.45 6.55
N GLU A 271 -0.98 13.55 5.80
CA GLU A 271 -0.75 14.88 6.36
C GLU A 271 -1.91 15.32 7.28
N ALA A 272 -3.16 15.02 6.89
CA ALA A 272 -4.34 15.31 7.69
C ALA A 272 -4.41 14.49 8.98
N VAL A 273 -4.10 13.18 8.92
CA VAL A 273 -4.07 12.29 10.08
C VAL A 273 -3.03 12.75 11.10
N ALA A 274 -1.83 13.14 10.67
CA ALA A 274 -0.79 13.61 11.57
C ALA A 274 -1.18 14.93 12.27
N LEU A 275 -1.77 15.89 11.54
CA LEU A 275 -2.30 17.13 12.12
C LEU A 275 -3.44 16.88 13.11
N TYR A 276 -4.37 15.99 12.77
CA TYR A 276 -5.45 15.60 13.67
C TYR A 276 -4.92 14.97 14.96
N THR A 277 -3.98 14.03 14.82
CA THR A 277 -3.32 13.32 15.92
C THR A 277 -2.70 14.28 16.92
N VAL A 278 -1.85 15.21 16.46
CA VAL A 278 -1.22 16.19 17.35
C VAL A 278 -2.22 17.17 17.93
N GLY A 279 -3.15 17.66 17.11
CA GLY A 279 -4.17 18.61 17.59
C GLY A 279 -5.09 18.03 18.68
N LEU A 280 -5.26 16.71 18.71
CA LEU A 280 -6.01 16.00 19.73
C LEU A 280 -5.16 15.68 20.97
N LEU A 281 -3.97 15.10 20.77
CA LEU A 281 -3.15 14.55 21.86
C LEU A 281 -2.28 15.59 22.57
N PHE A 282 -2.03 16.75 21.93
CA PHE A 282 -1.19 17.82 22.46
C PHE A 282 -1.99 19.14 22.62
N PRO A 283 -3.09 19.15 23.40
CA PRO A 283 -3.99 20.30 23.51
C PRO A 283 -3.36 21.54 24.17
N GLU A 284 -2.18 21.41 24.76
CA GLU A 284 -1.43 22.53 25.32
C GLU A 284 -0.75 23.39 24.27
N PHE A 285 -0.54 22.90 23.04
CA PHE A 285 0.05 23.73 22.00
C PHE A 285 -0.91 24.84 21.57
N ARG A 286 -0.38 26.04 21.35
CA ARG A 286 -1.14 27.22 20.92
C ARG A 286 -1.93 26.98 19.62
N LEU A 287 -1.40 26.14 18.74
CA LEU A 287 -2.01 25.80 17.44
C LEU A 287 -2.78 24.47 17.44
N ALA A 288 -2.86 23.75 18.56
CA ALA A 288 -3.46 22.42 18.64
C ALA A 288 -4.90 22.38 18.09
N ALA A 289 -5.76 23.29 18.56
CA ALA A 289 -7.15 23.38 18.09
C ALA A 289 -7.25 23.61 16.58
N ARG A 290 -6.36 24.44 16.01
CA ARG A 290 -6.31 24.69 14.57
C ARG A 290 -5.86 23.45 13.81
N TRP A 291 -4.85 22.74 14.30
CA TRP A 291 -4.38 21.49 13.70
C TRP A 291 -5.45 20.39 13.76
N ARG A 292 -6.17 20.26 14.89
CA ARG A 292 -7.27 19.30 15.06
C ARG A 292 -8.39 19.55 14.05
N VAL A 293 -8.88 20.79 13.95
CA VAL A 293 -9.94 21.16 13.01
C VAL A 293 -9.49 20.95 11.56
N MET A 294 -8.27 21.37 11.23
CA MET A 294 -7.71 21.23 9.88
C MET A 294 -7.53 19.76 9.49
N GLY A 295 -6.88 18.98 10.35
CA GLY A 295 -6.65 17.55 10.15
C GLY A 295 -7.96 16.78 10.00
N ARG A 296 -8.92 16.99 10.91
CA ARG A 296 -10.24 16.33 10.84
C ARG A 296 -10.97 16.67 9.55
N ARG A 297 -10.98 17.94 9.14
CA ARG A 297 -11.62 18.38 7.89
C ARG A 297 -11.02 17.68 6.68
N TRP A 298 -9.71 17.72 6.52
CA TRP A 298 -9.05 17.16 5.33
C TRP A 298 -9.00 15.64 5.33
N LEU A 299 -9.00 15.00 6.49
CA LEU A 299 -9.17 13.55 6.61
C LEU A 299 -10.53 13.11 6.07
N VAL A 300 -11.61 13.76 6.51
CA VAL A 300 -12.97 13.45 6.03
C VAL A 300 -13.10 13.73 4.53
N GLU A 301 -12.60 14.86 4.06
CA GLU A 301 -12.60 15.20 2.63
C GLU A 301 -11.79 14.18 1.79
N ALA A 302 -10.64 13.73 2.29
CA ALA A 302 -9.82 12.74 1.60
C ALA A 302 -10.53 11.39 1.52
N LEU A 303 -11.15 10.92 2.61
CA LEU A 303 -11.91 9.66 2.61
C LEU A 303 -13.16 9.72 1.74
N ASP A 304 -13.76 10.89 1.56
CA ASP A 304 -14.89 11.10 0.65
C ASP A 304 -14.45 11.10 -0.82
N ARG A 305 -13.35 11.79 -1.16
CA ARG A 305 -12.93 11.97 -2.56
C ARG A 305 -11.99 10.90 -3.11
N GLN A 306 -11.24 10.22 -2.26
CA GLN A 306 -10.16 9.30 -2.67
C GLN A 306 -10.53 7.83 -2.52
N VAL A 307 -11.75 7.52 -2.08
CA VAL A 307 -12.28 6.17 -1.96
C VAL A 307 -13.45 6.03 -2.91
N PHE A 308 -13.39 5.06 -3.81
CA PHE A 308 -14.50 4.79 -4.71
C PHE A 308 -15.72 4.23 -3.96
N PRO A 309 -16.94 4.31 -4.52
CA PRO A 309 -18.16 3.75 -3.91
C PRO A 309 -18.16 2.23 -3.68
N ASP A 310 -17.17 1.51 -4.23
CA ASP A 310 -16.96 0.07 -3.98
C ASP A 310 -15.76 -0.19 -3.05
N GLY A 311 -15.11 0.86 -2.55
CA GLY A 311 -14.00 0.79 -1.61
C GLY A 311 -12.62 0.82 -2.22
N GLY A 312 -12.47 0.77 -3.55
CA GLY A 312 -11.15 0.90 -4.17
C GLY A 312 -10.50 2.24 -3.85
N TYR A 313 -9.20 2.24 -3.55
CA TYR A 313 -8.46 3.49 -3.36
C TYR A 313 -8.01 4.10 -4.69
N ILE A 314 -8.12 5.42 -4.81
CA ILE A 314 -7.98 6.19 -6.05
C ILE A 314 -6.62 6.06 -6.76
N GLN A 315 -5.58 5.60 -6.05
CA GLN A 315 -4.23 5.41 -6.59
C GLN A 315 -4.02 4.08 -7.32
N HIS A 316 -5.02 3.19 -7.33
CA HIS A 316 -4.94 1.92 -8.03
C HIS A 316 -3.68 1.12 -7.65
N SER A 317 -3.45 0.96 -6.36
CA SER A 317 -2.30 0.25 -5.79
C SER A 317 -2.70 -0.47 -4.51
N THR A 318 -2.36 -1.74 -4.38
CA THR A 318 -2.61 -2.49 -3.13
C THR A 318 -1.81 -1.92 -1.95
N ASN A 319 -0.56 -1.52 -2.18
CA ASN A 319 0.28 -0.94 -1.13
C ASN A 319 -0.26 0.41 -0.63
N TYR A 320 -0.65 1.31 -1.55
CA TYR A 320 -1.22 2.60 -1.17
C TYR A 320 -2.63 2.49 -0.63
N HIS A 321 -3.41 1.48 -1.04
CA HIS A 321 -4.68 1.15 -0.42
C HIS A 321 -4.50 0.79 1.05
N ARG A 322 -3.52 -0.09 1.37
CA ARG A 322 -3.19 -0.43 2.76
C ARG A 322 -2.72 0.78 3.55
N LEU A 323 -1.79 1.58 3.01
CA LEU A 323 -1.32 2.80 3.68
C LEU A 323 -2.47 3.73 4.03
N ALA A 324 -3.39 3.97 3.07
CA ALA A 324 -4.54 4.83 3.28
C ALA A 324 -5.50 4.26 4.34
N LEU A 325 -5.75 2.94 4.30
CA LEU A 325 -6.56 2.26 5.30
C LEU A 325 -5.93 2.36 6.69
N GLN A 326 -4.62 2.09 6.84
CA GLN A 326 -3.91 2.21 8.12
C GLN A 326 -3.96 3.64 8.69
N ALA A 327 -3.77 4.66 7.86
CA ALA A 327 -3.85 6.06 8.29
C ALA A 327 -5.27 6.42 8.77
N GLY A 328 -6.29 5.96 8.03
CA GLY A 328 -7.69 6.15 8.40
C GLY A 328 -8.07 5.42 9.70
N LEU A 329 -7.60 4.19 9.90
CA LEU A 329 -7.85 3.38 11.10
C LEU A 329 -7.19 3.97 12.34
N TRP A 330 -5.96 4.48 12.20
CA TRP A 330 -5.29 5.25 13.26
C TRP A 330 -6.17 6.39 13.75
N ALA A 331 -6.65 7.22 12.82
CA ALA A 331 -7.49 8.36 13.17
C ALA A 331 -8.87 7.95 13.69
N ALA A 332 -9.49 6.91 13.12
CA ALA A 332 -10.79 6.40 13.56
C ALA A 332 -10.72 5.89 15.00
N ARG A 333 -9.71 5.05 15.31
CA ARG A 333 -9.51 4.53 16.66
C ARG A 333 -9.18 5.66 17.65
N LEU A 334 -8.32 6.60 17.26
CA LEU A 334 -7.93 7.71 18.12
C LEU A 334 -9.12 8.63 18.44
N ALA A 335 -9.96 8.89 17.43
CA ALA A 335 -11.20 9.65 17.57
C ALA A 335 -12.19 8.97 18.50
N GLU A 336 -12.37 7.65 18.35
CA GLU A 336 -13.26 6.84 19.18
C GLU A 336 -12.87 6.88 20.66
N ILE A 337 -11.62 6.56 21.00
CA ILE A 337 -11.18 6.48 22.41
C ILE A 337 -11.16 7.84 23.13
N ASN A 338 -11.15 8.94 22.38
CA ASN A 338 -11.25 10.30 22.90
C ASN A 338 -12.67 10.90 22.80
N GLY A 339 -13.69 10.07 22.51
CA GLY A 339 -15.09 10.48 22.52
C GLY A 339 -15.51 11.41 21.39
N GLU A 340 -14.77 11.42 20.27
CA GLU A 340 -15.06 12.26 19.12
C GLU A 340 -15.08 11.50 17.78
N PRO A 341 -15.82 10.37 17.65
CA PRO A 341 -15.75 9.47 16.50
C PRO A 341 -15.88 10.19 15.16
N LEU A 342 -15.20 9.67 14.13
CA LEU A 342 -15.31 10.18 12.76
C LEU A 342 -16.77 10.09 12.26
N PRO A 343 -17.20 10.99 11.36
CA PRO A 343 -18.56 10.97 10.85
C PRO A 343 -18.85 9.69 10.06
N THR A 344 -20.12 9.26 10.06
CA THR A 344 -20.56 8.00 9.42
C THR A 344 -20.08 7.81 7.98
N PRO A 345 -20.10 8.82 7.08
CA PRO A 345 -19.57 8.67 5.73
C PRO A 345 -18.10 8.27 5.70
N ALA A 346 -17.25 8.88 6.54
CA ALA A 346 -15.83 8.54 6.62
C ALA A 346 -15.60 7.11 7.13
N LEU A 347 -16.36 6.69 8.15
CA LEU A 347 -16.32 5.29 8.63
C LEU A 347 -16.83 4.31 7.57
N SER A 348 -17.83 4.71 6.77
CA SER A 348 -18.32 3.91 5.64
C SER A 348 -17.24 3.71 4.57
N SER A 349 -16.52 4.77 4.19
CA SER A 349 -15.38 4.67 3.26
C SER A 349 -14.33 3.67 3.77
N LEU A 350 -13.97 3.73 5.06
CA LEU A 350 -13.01 2.78 5.64
C LEU A 350 -13.52 1.33 5.62
N ARG A 351 -14.82 1.10 5.88
CA ARG A 351 -15.42 -0.24 5.79
C ARG A 351 -15.37 -0.78 4.36
N GLN A 352 -15.70 0.04 3.38
CA GLN A 352 -15.64 -0.34 1.97
C GLN A 352 -14.19 -0.62 1.54
N MET A 353 -13.24 0.24 1.94
CA MET A 353 -11.81 0.00 1.71
C MET A 353 -11.35 -1.32 2.30
N SER A 354 -11.77 -1.64 3.54
CA SER A 354 -11.46 -2.93 4.16
C SER A 354 -12.03 -4.10 3.36
N GLY A 355 -13.26 -3.99 2.87
CA GLY A 355 -13.90 -5.03 2.05
C GLY A 355 -13.19 -5.25 0.72
N CYS A 356 -12.84 -4.18 0.01
CA CYS A 356 -12.09 -4.23 -1.24
C CYS A 356 -10.68 -4.82 -1.04
N LEU A 357 -9.96 -4.40 0.00
CA LEU A 357 -8.64 -4.95 0.30
C LEU A 357 -8.71 -6.42 0.69
N ALA A 358 -9.69 -6.82 1.51
CA ALA A 358 -9.90 -8.21 1.90
C ALA A 358 -10.23 -9.11 0.71
N ALA A 359 -10.90 -8.58 -0.33
CA ALA A 359 -11.08 -9.32 -1.57
C ALA A 359 -9.75 -9.58 -2.28
N MET A 360 -8.74 -8.72 -2.17
CA MET A 360 -7.43 -8.95 -2.80
C MET A 360 -6.55 -9.94 -2.03
N VAL A 361 -6.89 -10.29 -0.78
CA VAL A 361 -6.05 -11.16 0.05
C VAL A 361 -6.21 -12.63 -0.34
N ASP A 362 -5.08 -13.27 -0.62
CA ASP A 362 -4.96 -14.70 -0.67
C ASP A 362 -5.08 -15.27 0.76
N PRO A 363 -6.07 -16.12 1.05
CA PRO A 363 -6.37 -16.55 2.42
C PRO A 363 -5.29 -17.45 3.03
N GLN A 364 -4.45 -18.10 2.21
CA GLN A 364 -3.40 -19.00 2.70
C GLN A 364 -2.15 -18.23 3.10
N SER A 365 -1.70 -17.33 2.22
CA SER A 365 -0.46 -16.58 2.41
C SER A 365 -0.65 -15.25 3.15
N GLY A 366 -1.86 -14.68 3.12
CA GLY A 366 -2.13 -13.32 3.59
C GLY A 366 -1.68 -12.23 2.61
N ARG A 367 -1.08 -12.63 1.48
CA ARG A 367 -0.52 -11.73 0.47
C ARG A 367 -1.61 -11.25 -0.50
N VAL A 368 -1.29 -10.21 -1.25
CA VAL A 368 -2.16 -9.61 -2.27
C VAL A 368 -1.41 -9.53 -3.60
N PRO A 369 -2.09 -9.36 -4.74
CA PRO A 369 -1.44 -8.96 -5.99
C PRO A 369 -0.56 -7.73 -5.75
N ASN A 370 0.64 -7.70 -6.33
CA ASN A 370 1.55 -6.56 -6.28
C ASN A 370 1.09 -5.42 -7.20
N PHE A 371 -0.22 -5.20 -7.22
CA PHE A 371 -0.94 -4.38 -8.18
C PHE A 371 -0.57 -2.91 -8.02
N GLY A 372 -0.18 -2.31 -9.14
CA GLY A 372 0.08 -0.88 -9.25
C GLY A 372 1.36 -0.42 -8.52
N PRO A 373 1.50 0.90 -8.29
CA PRO A 373 2.71 1.42 -7.67
C PRO A 373 2.96 0.87 -6.25
N ASN A 374 4.17 0.37 -5.99
CA ASN A 374 4.55 -0.18 -4.69
C ASN A 374 5.97 0.24 -4.30
N ASP A 375 6.08 1.03 -3.24
CA ASP A 375 7.34 1.51 -2.66
C ASP A 375 7.67 0.88 -1.31
N GLY A 376 6.97 -0.20 -0.93
CA GLY A 376 7.16 -0.88 0.35
C GLY A 376 6.57 -0.14 1.55
N ALA A 377 5.79 0.92 1.35
CA ALA A 377 5.22 1.67 2.46
C ALA A 377 4.36 0.81 3.41
N LEU A 378 4.82 0.72 4.66
CA LEU A 378 4.13 0.10 5.78
C LEU A 378 4.27 1.05 6.97
N ILE A 379 3.21 1.81 7.26
CA ILE A 379 3.29 2.94 8.20
C ILE A 379 3.02 2.54 9.65
N LEU A 380 2.46 1.34 9.88
CA LEU A 380 2.21 0.76 11.19
C LEU A 380 2.71 -0.71 11.23
N PRO A 381 4.04 -0.95 11.25
CA PRO A 381 4.62 -2.29 11.34
C PRO A 381 4.50 -2.84 12.78
N LEU A 382 3.26 -3.05 13.21
CA LEU A 382 2.88 -3.45 14.58
C LEU A 382 2.54 -4.94 14.68
N SER A 383 3.12 -5.78 13.81
CA SER A 383 2.97 -7.23 13.88
C SER A 383 4.26 -7.97 13.52
N THR A 384 4.34 -9.25 13.87
CA THR A 384 5.41 -10.16 13.43
C THR A 384 5.17 -10.75 12.03
N CYS A 385 4.08 -10.37 11.37
CA CYS A 385 3.81 -10.77 10.00
C CYS A 385 4.82 -10.09 9.04
N PRO A 386 5.19 -10.76 7.93
CA PRO A 386 5.96 -10.13 6.85
C PRO A 386 5.27 -8.88 6.29
N SER A 387 6.06 -7.96 5.72
CA SER A 387 5.56 -6.71 5.16
C SER A 387 4.61 -6.88 3.97
N ASP A 388 4.54 -8.06 3.38
CA ASP A 388 3.62 -8.40 2.29
C ASP A 388 2.41 -9.23 2.75
N ASP A 389 2.23 -9.42 4.07
CA ASP A 389 1.00 -9.94 4.68
C ASP A 389 0.06 -8.78 5.04
N PHE A 390 -1.15 -8.81 4.49
CA PHE A 390 -2.14 -7.74 4.61
C PHE A 390 -3.20 -8.04 5.69
N ARG A 391 -3.18 -9.24 6.29
CA ARG A 391 -4.12 -9.62 7.34
C ARG A 391 -4.10 -8.70 8.55
N PRO A 392 -2.96 -8.19 9.06
CA PRO A 392 -2.96 -7.28 10.20
C PRO A 392 -3.80 -6.02 9.97
N ALA A 393 -3.74 -5.43 8.77
CA ALA A 393 -4.53 -4.23 8.45
C ALA A 393 -6.04 -4.52 8.40
N ILE A 394 -6.42 -5.70 7.89
CA ILE A 394 -7.83 -6.12 7.79
C ILE A 394 -8.38 -6.54 9.16
N GLN A 395 -7.58 -7.21 9.98
CA GLN A 395 -7.95 -7.58 11.35
C GLN A 395 -8.27 -6.34 12.17
N VAL A 396 -7.35 -5.35 12.16
CA VAL A 396 -7.59 -4.05 12.80
C VAL A 396 -8.83 -3.37 12.23
N ALA A 397 -9.02 -3.38 10.91
CA ALA A 397 -10.19 -2.75 10.30
C ALA A 397 -11.50 -3.38 10.77
N ALA A 398 -11.56 -4.70 10.83
CA ALA A 398 -12.75 -5.42 11.27
C ALA A 398 -13.09 -5.12 12.73
N GLU A 399 -12.10 -5.08 13.60
CA GLU A 399 -12.31 -4.78 15.02
C GLU A 399 -12.68 -3.31 15.24
N VAL A 400 -11.92 -2.35 14.72
CA VAL A 400 -12.18 -0.90 14.87
C VAL A 400 -13.53 -0.50 14.28
N LEU A 401 -13.89 -1.02 13.11
CA LEU A 401 -15.06 -0.52 12.37
C LEU A 401 -16.33 -1.30 12.64
N ASN A 402 -16.22 -2.58 13.03
CA ASN A 402 -17.35 -3.50 13.10
C ASN A 402 -17.41 -4.32 14.40
N GLY A 403 -16.36 -4.31 15.23
CA GLY A 403 -16.32 -5.06 16.49
C GLY A 403 -16.29 -6.58 16.32
N TYR A 404 -15.67 -7.09 15.25
CA TYR A 404 -15.48 -8.54 15.04
C TYR A 404 -14.06 -8.84 14.52
N GLN A 405 -13.62 -10.09 14.69
CA GLN A 405 -12.32 -10.57 14.20
C GLN A 405 -12.42 -11.10 12.76
N ALA A 406 -11.55 -10.61 11.87
CA ALA A 406 -11.59 -11.01 10.46
C ALA A 406 -10.99 -12.39 10.18
N TYR A 407 -10.05 -12.79 11.02
CA TYR A 407 -9.35 -14.07 10.95
C TYR A 407 -9.40 -14.74 12.33
N PRO A 408 -9.24 -16.07 12.39
CA PRO A 408 -8.97 -16.76 13.65
C PRO A 408 -7.72 -16.18 14.33
N PRO A 409 -7.53 -16.44 15.64
CA PRO A 409 -6.33 -16.05 16.36
C PRO A 409 -5.02 -16.34 15.61
N GLY A 410 -4.12 -15.37 15.54
CA GLY A 410 -2.85 -15.49 14.84
C GLY A 410 -1.93 -14.27 14.97
N PRO A 411 -0.76 -14.29 14.30
CA PRO A 411 0.24 -13.23 14.42
C PRO A 411 -0.25 -11.84 13.93
N TRP A 412 -1.35 -11.80 13.18
CA TRP A 412 -1.99 -10.56 12.74
C TRP A 412 -2.74 -9.80 13.84
N ASP A 413 -3.00 -10.42 14.99
CA ASP A 413 -3.71 -9.78 16.11
C ASP A 413 -2.83 -8.80 16.90
N GLU A 414 -1.51 -8.81 16.69
CA GLU A 414 -0.58 -7.97 17.47
C GLU A 414 -0.88 -6.48 17.25
N ALA A 415 -1.23 -6.12 16.01
CA ALA A 415 -1.57 -4.74 15.65
C ALA A 415 -2.85 -4.27 16.39
N CYS A 416 -3.79 -5.18 16.68
CA CYS A 416 -4.98 -4.87 17.46
C CYS A 416 -4.62 -4.54 18.91
N VAL A 417 -3.70 -5.29 19.52
CA VAL A 417 -3.21 -5.02 20.89
C VAL A 417 -2.54 -3.64 20.98
N TRP A 418 -1.69 -3.28 20.02
CA TRP A 418 -1.08 -1.94 19.96
C TRP A 418 -2.09 -0.80 19.73
N LEU A 419 -3.27 -1.09 19.19
CA LEU A 419 -4.36 -0.14 19.01
C LEU A 419 -5.36 -0.13 20.19
N GLY A 420 -5.05 -0.87 21.26
CA GLY A 420 -5.87 -0.98 22.46
C GLY A 420 -7.22 -1.64 22.23
N LEU A 421 -7.29 -2.54 21.26
CA LEU A 421 -8.49 -3.31 20.97
C LEU A 421 -8.54 -4.54 21.88
N GLU A 422 -9.74 -4.87 22.33
CA GLU A 422 -9.97 -6.05 23.15
C GLU A 422 -9.91 -7.30 22.29
N TRP A 423 -9.12 -8.28 22.75
CA TRP A 423 -9.20 -9.63 22.22
C TRP A 423 -10.45 -10.28 22.82
N GLY A 424 -11.45 -10.57 21.99
CA GLY A 424 -12.57 -11.40 22.41
C GLY A 424 -12.19 -12.88 22.40
N GLU A 425 -12.39 -13.61 23.50
CA GLU A 425 -12.59 -15.08 23.48
C GLU A 425 -13.91 -15.46 22.76
N SER A 426 -14.37 -14.62 21.83
CA SER A 426 -15.41 -15.00 20.90
C SER A 426 -14.79 -16.02 19.96
N SER A 427 -14.92 -17.31 20.31
CA SER A 427 -15.12 -18.36 19.33
C SER A 427 -15.98 -17.78 18.21
N PRO A 428 -15.64 -17.98 16.92
CA PRO A 428 -16.51 -17.55 15.84
C PRO A 428 -17.91 -18.04 16.22
N SER A 429 -18.84 -17.12 16.44
CA SER A 429 -20.23 -17.50 16.63
C SER A 429 -20.53 -18.45 15.48
N ASP A 430 -21.20 -19.56 15.76
CA ASP A 430 -21.72 -20.55 14.82
C ASP A 430 -22.71 -19.94 13.79
N THR A 431 -22.44 -18.75 13.25
CA THR A 431 -22.73 -18.46 11.86
C THR A 431 -21.96 -19.49 11.05
N GLN A 432 -22.63 -20.63 10.83
CA GLN A 432 -22.26 -21.67 9.90
C GLN A 432 -21.40 -21.07 8.78
N LEU A 433 -20.20 -21.61 8.60
CA LEU A 433 -19.45 -21.59 7.35
C LEU A 433 -20.35 -22.24 6.29
N GLY A 434 -21.41 -21.53 5.89
CA GLY A 434 -22.43 -22.00 4.99
C GLY A 434 -21.83 -22.05 3.60
N SER A 435 -21.66 -23.27 3.10
CA SER A 435 -21.47 -23.55 1.68
C SER A 435 -22.43 -22.71 0.83
N PRO A 436 -21.97 -21.87 -0.11
CA PRO A 436 -22.84 -21.01 -0.89
C PRO A 436 -23.24 -21.70 -2.19
N PHE A 437 -24.27 -22.55 -2.15
CA PHE A 437 -25.05 -22.86 -3.35
C PHE A 437 -26.54 -22.70 -3.03
N LYS A 438 -27.04 -21.48 -3.19
CA LYS A 438 -28.45 -21.25 -3.55
C LYS A 438 -28.47 -20.34 -4.77
N LEU A 439 -28.88 -20.93 -5.87
CA LEU A 439 -29.03 -20.33 -7.18
C LEU A 439 -30.37 -19.62 -7.23
N ASP A 440 -30.37 -18.32 -7.51
CA ASP A 440 -31.52 -17.69 -8.13
C ASP A 440 -31.41 -17.93 -9.65
N GLU A 441 -32.49 -18.49 -10.21
CA GLU A 441 -32.64 -18.73 -11.64
C GLU A 441 -32.55 -17.41 -12.41
N GLY A 442 -31.59 -17.30 -13.33
CA GLY A 442 -31.36 -16.10 -14.12
C GLY A 442 -30.81 -16.43 -15.49
N GLY A 443 -31.66 -16.27 -16.51
CA GLY A 443 -31.43 -16.67 -17.90
C GLY A 443 -30.37 -15.87 -18.66
N LEU A 444 -29.95 -16.44 -19.79
CA LEU A 444 -29.06 -15.83 -20.75
C LEU A 444 -29.71 -14.64 -21.46
N SER A 445 -28.96 -13.55 -21.61
CA SER A 445 -29.22 -12.53 -22.63
C SER A 445 -27.93 -12.32 -23.43
N PHE A 446 -27.93 -12.76 -24.68
CA PHE A 446 -26.89 -12.43 -25.65
C PHE A 446 -27.31 -11.17 -26.40
N ILE A 447 -26.43 -10.16 -26.44
CA ILE A 447 -26.47 -9.14 -27.50
C ILE A 447 -25.34 -9.50 -28.45
N THR A 448 -25.68 -10.09 -29.60
CA THR A 448 -24.75 -10.36 -30.69
C THR A 448 -24.78 -9.20 -31.69
N PRO A 449 -23.63 -8.62 -32.06
CA PRO A 449 -23.42 -8.13 -33.41
C PRO A 449 -22.94 -9.32 -34.26
N SER A 450 -23.63 -9.54 -35.38
CA SER A 450 -23.25 -10.40 -36.52
C SER A 450 -21.72 -10.54 -36.70
N SER A 451 -21.11 -11.71 -36.99
CA SER A 451 -21.48 -12.70 -37.99
C SER A 451 -20.60 -13.97 -37.93
N LYS A 452 -21.10 -15.02 -38.61
CA LYS A 452 -20.47 -16.26 -39.13
C LYS A 452 -20.15 -17.40 -38.14
N ARG A 453 -20.98 -18.44 -38.27
CA ARG A 453 -20.83 -19.80 -37.73
C ARG A 453 -19.54 -20.46 -38.22
N ILE A 454 -18.76 -21.03 -37.31
CA ILE A 454 -17.73 -22.03 -37.62
C ILE A 454 -18.23 -23.37 -37.06
N LYS A 455 -18.46 -24.34 -37.96
CA LYS A 455 -18.58 -25.76 -37.62
C LYS A 455 -17.16 -26.34 -37.59
N GLY A 456 -16.74 -26.89 -36.46
CA GLY A 456 -15.48 -27.62 -36.33
C GLY A 456 -15.72 -28.94 -35.60
N ALA A 457 -15.29 -30.03 -36.23
CA ALA A 457 -15.50 -31.40 -35.80
C ALA A 457 -14.66 -31.78 -34.56
N VAL A 458 -15.21 -32.67 -33.74
CA VAL A 458 -14.52 -33.31 -32.60
C VAL A 458 -13.61 -34.41 -33.14
N SER A 459 -12.32 -34.35 -32.81
CA SER A 459 -11.35 -35.44 -33.04
C SER A 459 -11.19 -36.26 -31.75
N PRO A 460 -11.22 -37.61 -31.79
CA PRO A 460 -10.94 -38.46 -30.64
C PRO A 460 -9.45 -38.78 -30.57
N TYR A 461 -8.78 -38.46 -29.46
CA TYR A 461 -7.50 -39.09 -29.13
C TYR A 461 -7.51 -39.55 -27.66
N GLN A 462 -7.37 -40.87 -27.52
CA GLN A 462 -7.32 -41.67 -26.31
C GLN A 462 -6.01 -41.40 -25.55
N ARG A 463 -6.07 -41.18 -24.23
CA ARG A 463 -5.59 -42.10 -23.18
C ARG A 463 -4.36 -42.92 -23.54
N GLU A 464 -3.22 -42.56 -22.94
CA GLU A 464 -2.30 -43.49 -22.27
C GLU A 464 -1.23 -42.69 -21.49
N CYS A 465 -0.68 -43.30 -20.43
CA CYS A 465 0.37 -42.84 -19.52
C CYS A 465 -0.08 -42.05 -18.27
N LEU A 466 -0.62 -42.78 -17.29
CA LEU A 466 -0.39 -42.50 -15.87
C LEU A 466 0.16 -43.79 -15.25
N GLY A 467 1.45 -43.76 -14.90
CA GLY A 467 2.06 -44.72 -13.97
C GLY A 467 1.65 -44.33 -12.55
N GLU A 468 1.21 -45.33 -11.79
CA GLU A 468 0.89 -45.20 -10.38
C GLU A 468 2.19 -45.11 -9.58
N ASP A 469 2.46 -43.95 -8.99
CA ASP A 469 3.39 -43.83 -7.86
C ASP A 469 2.58 -43.38 -6.64
N GLU A 470 2.54 -44.26 -5.64
CA GLU A 470 1.90 -44.08 -4.33
C GLU A 470 2.56 -42.90 -3.57
N PHE A 471 1.77 -41.89 -3.19
CA PHE A 471 2.17 -40.87 -2.22
C PHE A 471 1.56 -41.17 -0.84
N PRO A 472 2.32 -41.06 0.27
CA PRO A 472 1.78 -41.28 1.60
C PRO A 472 1.00 -40.06 2.11
N GLY A 473 -0.26 -40.30 2.51
CA GLY A 473 -1.00 -39.57 3.54
C GLY A 473 -1.15 -38.05 3.40
N GLU A 474 -2.05 -37.59 2.53
CA GLU A 474 -2.58 -36.21 2.61
C GLU A 474 -3.48 -36.06 3.84
N THR A 475 -3.09 -35.16 4.74
CA THR A 475 -4.01 -34.56 5.71
C THR A 475 -5.04 -33.72 4.95
N SER A 476 -6.29 -33.80 5.38
CA SER A 476 -7.49 -33.23 4.75
C SER A 476 -7.27 -31.84 4.11
N PRO A 477 -7.71 -31.59 2.86
CA PRO A 477 -7.50 -30.31 2.20
C PRO A 477 -8.27 -29.21 2.94
N HIS A 478 -7.52 -28.32 3.59
CA HIS A 478 -8.07 -27.12 4.22
C HIS A 478 -8.83 -26.30 3.17
N LEU A 479 -10.15 -26.22 3.34
CA LEU A 479 -11.07 -25.38 2.58
C LEU A 479 -10.58 -23.93 2.55
N TYR A 480 -10.82 -23.21 1.46
CA TYR A 480 -10.61 -21.76 1.39
C TYR A 480 -11.62 -21.09 2.34
N PRO A 481 -11.19 -20.41 3.42
CA PRO A 481 -12.10 -19.57 4.17
C PRO A 481 -12.45 -18.35 3.31
N LEU A 482 -13.75 -18.13 3.10
CA LEU A 482 -14.26 -16.86 2.57
C LEU A 482 -13.99 -15.75 3.59
N PRO A 483 -13.78 -14.50 3.15
CA PRO A 483 -13.70 -13.38 4.08
C PRO A 483 -14.99 -13.25 4.91
N PRO A 484 -14.89 -12.82 6.19
CA PRO A 484 -16.04 -12.73 7.09
C PRO A 484 -17.24 -12.01 6.48
N ARG A 485 -18.44 -12.46 6.83
CA ARG A 485 -19.67 -11.73 6.50
C ARG A 485 -19.72 -10.44 7.34
N GLY A 486 -19.89 -9.30 6.69
CA GLY A 486 -20.50 -8.16 7.37
C GLY A 486 -21.94 -8.51 7.73
N ARG A 487 -22.49 -7.92 8.79
CA ARG A 487 -23.92 -8.07 9.14
C ARG A 487 -24.81 -7.68 7.95
N GLU A 488 -26.00 -8.29 7.92
CA GLU A 488 -27.02 -8.23 6.85
C GLU A 488 -27.12 -6.87 6.14
N GLY A 489 -27.04 -6.89 4.81
CA GLY A 489 -27.25 -5.71 3.96
C GLY A 489 -26.42 -5.64 2.67
N MET A 490 -25.38 -6.47 2.50
CA MET A 490 -24.63 -6.57 1.25
C MET A 490 -25.05 -7.83 0.48
N ASP A 491 -25.69 -7.65 -0.68
CA ASP A 491 -26.04 -8.73 -1.59
C ASP A 491 -24.83 -9.58 -1.96
N ALA A 492 -24.98 -10.91 -1.99
CA ALA A 492 -23.92 -11.88 -2.31
C ALA A 492 -23.33 -11.71 -3.72
N LYS A 493 -23.96 -10.90 -4.60
CA LYS A 493 -23.43 -10.49 -5.91
C LYS A 493 -22.27 -9.48 -5.81
N SER A 494 -21.95 -8.93 -4.63
CA SER A 494 -21.13 -7.71 -4.46
C SER A 494 -19.66 -7.86 -4.06
N ARG A 495 -19.06 -9.07 -4.04
CA ARG A 495 -17.68 -9.28 -3.53
C ARG A 495 -16.61 -9.65 -4.56
N ASP A 496 -17.02 -10.04 -5.76
CA ASP A 496 -16.10 -10.43 -6.83
C ASP A 496 -15.93 -9.34 -7.90
N GLU A 497 -16.62 -8.20 -7.75
CA GLU A 497 -16.63 -7.12 -8.73
C GLU A 497 -16.57 -5.78 -8.03
N PHE A 498 -15.57 -4.99 -8.38
CA PHE A 498 -15.36 -3.63 -7.92
C PHE A 498 -15.24 -2.74 -9.17
N PRO A 499 -16.36 -2.39 -9.82
CA PRO A 499 -16.35 -1.76 -11.13
C PRO A 499 -15.77 -0.33 -11.13
N HIS A 500 -15.90 0.41 -10.04
CA HIS A 500 -15.28 1.74 -9.90
C HIS A 500 -13.79 1.61 -9.64
N ALA A 501 -13.40 0.64 -8.81
CA ALA A 501 -11.99 0.30 -8.62
C ALA A 501 -11.37 -0.29 -9.90
N GLY A 502 -12.16 -0.94 -10.77
CA GLY A 502 -11.74 -1.65 -11.97
C GLY A 502 -11.17 -3.04 -11.72
N LEU A 503 -11.67 -3.75 -10.70
CA LEU A 503 -11.14 -5.06 -10.26
C LEU A 503 -12.22 -6.14 -10.33
N TYR A 504 -11.92 -7.25 -10.98
CA TYR A 504 -12.87 -8.36 -11.17
C TYR A 504 -12.19 -9.69 -10.83
N PHE A 505 -12.77 -10.45 -9.91
CA PHE A 505 -12.18 -11.65 -9.35
C PHE A 505 -12.89 -12.91 -9.83
N MET A 506 -12.15 -13.93 -10.29
CA MET A 506 -12.67 -15.27 -10.56
C MET A 506 -12.11 -16.23 -9.51
N ARG A 507 -12.97 -16.93 -8.77
CA ARG A 507 -12.57 -17.73 -7.59
C ARG A 507 -12.76 -19.22 -7.83
N GLY A 508 -11.79 -20.01 -7.39
CA GLY A 508 -11.85 -21.46 -7.25
C GLY A 508 -11.33 -21.91 -5.87
N HIS A 509 -11.38 -23.21 -5.61
CA HIS A 509 -10.93 -23.82 -4.35
C HIS A 509 -9.44 -24.10 -4.29
N ARG A 510 -8.67 -23.91 -5.37
CA ARG A 510 -7.20 -23.99 -5.34
C ARG A 510 -6.52 -22.88 -6.13
N ALA A 511 -7.27 -22.10 -6.88
CA ALA A 511 -6.78 -20.98 -7.67
C ALA A 511 -7.80 -19.85 -7.68
N TRP A 512 -7.32 -18.63 -7.86
CA TRP A 512 -8.17 -17.47 -8.12
C TRP A 512 -7.42 -16.46 -8.97
N GLY A 513 -8.14 -15.67 -9.76
CA GLY A 513 -7.54 -14.66 -10.63
C GLY A 513 -8.21 -13.30 -10.46
N MET A 514 -7.46 -12.24 -10.76
CA MET A 514 -7.92 -10.86 -10.76
C MET A 514 -7.68 -10.25 -12.14
N LEU A 515 -8.76 -9.86 -12.81
CA LEU A 515 -8.71 -9.08 -14.04
C LEU A 515 -8.82 -7.58 -13.71
N ARG A 516 -7.86 -6.82 -14.24
CA ARG A 516 -7.89 -5.36 -14.23
C ARG A 516 -8.70 -4.84 -15.41
N CYS A 517 -9.80 -4.13 -15.15
CA CYS A 517 -10.58 -3.48 -16.21
C CYS A 517 -11.23 -2.19 -15.67
N ALA A 518 -10.51 -1.07 -15.76
CA ALA A 518 -10.94 0.16 -15.11
C ALA A 518 -11.64 1.16 -16.03
N GLN A 519 -12.60 1.90 -15.48
CA GLN A 519 -12.99 3.20 -16.04
C GLN A 519 -12.36 4.29 -15.17
N PHE A 520 -11.28 4.88 -15.69
CA PHE A 520 -10.49 5.85 -14.93
C PHE A 520 -11.25 7.16 -14.78
N SER A 521 -11.62 7.48 -13.54
CA SER A 521 -12.08 8.80 -13.08
C SER A 521 -11.00 9.54 -12.29
N SER A 522 -9.84 8.89 -12.11
CA SER A 522 -8.66 9.41 -11.43
C SER A 522 -7.39 8.99 -12.16
N ARG A 523 -6.26 9.60 -11.76
CA ARG A 523 -4.95 9.37 -12.39
C ARG A 523 -4.54 7.89 -12.25
N PRO A 524 -4.33 7.17 -13.36
CA PRO A 524 -3.81 5.81 -13.33
C PRO A 524 -2.38 5.76 -12.77
N GLY A 525 -2.06 4.69 -12.04
CA GLY A 525 -0.69 4.41 -11.61
C GLY A 525 0.17 3.82 -12.74
N HIS A 526 -0.34 2.77 -13.39
CA HIS A 526 0.31 2.05 -14.47
C HIS A 526 -0.56 2.05 -15.74
N SER A 527 0.04 1.68 -16.87
CA SER A 527 -0.64 1.43 -18.13
C SER A 527 -0.95 -0.05 -18.35
N ASP A 528 -1.85 -0.60 -17.53
CA ASP A 528 -2.00 -2.04 -17.28
C ASP A 528 -3.41 -2.59 -17.55
N GLN A 529 -4.18 -1.97 -18.45
CA GLN A 529 -5.52 -2.47 -18.76
C GLN A 529 -5.51 -3.92 -19.23
N LEU A 530 -6.49 -4.68 -18.74
CA LEU A 530 -6.64 -6.12 -18.95
C LEU A 530 -5.50 -6.97 -18.38
N HIS A 531 -4.63 -6.41 -17.52
CA HIS A 531 -3.71 -7.19 -16.69
C HIS A 531 -4.49 -8.29 -15.96
N PHE A 532 -3.98 -9.52 -16.05
CA PHE A 532 -4.54 -10.67 -15.34
C PHE A 532 -3.53 -11.22 -14.35
N ASP A 533 -3.87 -11.11 -13.06
CA ASP A 533 -3.08 -11.68 -11.97
C ASP A 533 -3.68 -13.04 -11.58
N LEU A 534 -2.87 -14.08 -11.42
CA LEU A 534 -3.34 -15.44 -11.15
C LEU A 534 -2.63 -16.05 -9.95
N TRP A 535 -3.40 -16.57 -9.01
CA TRP A 535 -2.93 -17.27 -7.82
C TRP A 535 -3.30 -18.74 -7.89
N TRP A 536 -2.36 -19.60 -7.49
CA TRP A 536 -2.55 -21.03 -7.37
C TRP A 536 -1.90 -21.55 -6.10
N ARG A 537 -2.70 -22.19 -5.24
CA ARG A 537 -2.29 -22.78 -3.97
C ARG A 537 -1.50 -21.80 -3.09
N GLY A 538 -1.96 -20.56 -2.97
CA GLY A 538 -1.32 -19.52 -2.17
C GLY A 538 -0.02 -18.93 -2.74
N GLN A 539 0.30 -19.22 -4.00
CA GLN A 539 1.41 -18.61 -4.73
C GLN A 539 0.87 -17.80 -5.92
N ASN A 540 1.31 -16.56 -6.07
CA ASN A 540 1.07 -15.79 -7.29
C ASN A 540 1.91 -16.36 -8.43
N VAL A 541 1.24 -16.83 -9.48
CA VAL A 541 1.85 -17.50 -10.64
C VAL A 541 1.80 -16.66 -11.91
N ALA A 542 1.04 -15.57 -11.92
CA ALA A 542 1.08 -14.54 -12.96
C ALA A 542 0.98 -13.19 -12.25
N CYS A 543 2.12 -12.51 -12.06
CA CYS A 543 2.26 -11.41 -11.11
C CYS A 543 2.21 -10.03 -11.78
N ASP A 544 1.81 -9.01 -11.03
CA ASP A 544 2.14 -7.60 -11.33
C ASP A 544 3.61 -7.27 -10.97
N PRO A 545 4.35 -6.53 -11.82
CA PRO A 545 5.73 -6.14 -11.55
C PRO A 545 5.92 -5.14 -10.40
N GLY A 546 4.88 -4.40 -10.01
CA GLY A 546 4.99 -3.28 -9.08
C GLY A 546 5.84 -2.14 -9.64
N THR A 547 6.66 -1.50 -8.79
CA THR A 547 7.44 -0.29 -9.17
C THR A 547 8.95 -0.48 -9.24
N TYR A 548 9.54 -1.21 -8.28
CA TYR A 548 10.98 -1.19 -8.00
C TYR A 548 11.51 0.22 -7.66
N LEU A 549 12.15 0.93 -8.59
CA LEU A 549 12.79 2.24 -8.37
C LEU A 549 12.05 3.37 -9.12
N TYR A 550 12.08 4.58 -8.54
CA TYR A 550 11.52 5.77 -9.20
C TYR A 550 12.57 6.55 -10.00
N ASN A 551 13.78 6.67 -9.45
CA ASN A 551 14.86 7.49 -10.03
C ASN A 551 16.11 6.66 -10.37
N GLY A 552 15.95 5.41 -10.78
CA GLY A 552 17.06 4.58 -11.27
C GLY A 552 17.54 5.00 -12.66
N ALA A 553 18.71 4.51 -13.09
CA ALA A 553 19.10 4.61 -14.49
C ALA A 553 18.15 3.79 -15.36
N PRO A 554 17.79 4.23 -16.59
CA PRO A 554 16.93 3.47 -17.48
C PRO A 554 17.40 2.01 -17.64
N PRO A 555 16.49 1.02 -17.63
CA PRO A 555 15.03 1.15 -17.64
C PRO A 555 14.37 1.28 -16.24
N TRP A 556 15.13 1.49 -15.17
CA TRP A 556 14.64 1.50 -13.78
C TRP A 556 14.15 2.88 -13.29
N ASP A 557 13.92 3.82 -14.20
CA ASP A 557 13.33 5.15 -13.97
C ASP A 557 11.79 5.09 -13.96
N ASN A 558 11.23 4.23 -13.10
CA ASN A 558 9.81 3.84 -13.09
C ASN A 558 9.35 3.17 -14.40
N GLY A 559 10.20 2.35 -15.01
CA GLY A 559 9.89 1.64 -16.27
C GLY A 559 8.87 0.51 -16.13
N LEU A 560 8.62 0.02 -14.91
CA LEU A 560 7.64 -1.06 -14.65
C LEU A 560 6.17 -0.61 -14.72
N ALA A 561 5.93 0.68 -14.96
CA ALA A 561 4.60 1.24 -15.12
C ALA A 561 3.99 1.03 -16.52
N GLY A 562 4.74 0.54 -17.51
CA GLY A 562 4.27 0.32 -18.88
C GLY A 562 3.69 -1.09 -19.11
N ALA A 563 2.74 -1.22 -20.03
CA ALA A 563 2.01 -2.46 -20.35
C ALA A 563 2.91 -3.65 -20.69
N GLY A 564 4.08 -3.41 -21.28
CA GLY A 564 4.96 -4.47 -21.81
C GLY A 564 5.53 -5.42 -20.77
N VAL A 565 5.48 -5.07 -19.48
CA VAL A 565 5.90 -5.93 -18.35
C VAL A 565 4.73 -6.45 -17.53
N HIS A 566 3.50 -6.16 -17.95
CA HIS A 566 2.27 -6.65 -17.33
C HIS A 566 1.76 -7.88 -18.06
N ASN A 567 0.89 -8.65 -17.40
CA ASN A 567 0.20 -9.80 -17.99
C ASN A 567 -0.91 -9.30 -18.92
N THR A 568 -0.56 -8.60 -20.00
CA THR A 568 -1.46 -8.02 -21.00
C THR A 568 -0.72 -7.94 -22.36
N LEU A 569 -1.32 -7.25 -23.33
CA LEU A 569 -0.81 -7.14 -24.69
C LEU A 569 -0.38 -5.70 -25.02
N VAL A 570 0.75 -5.58 -25.74
CA VAL A 570 1.20 -4.34 -26.40
C VAL A 570 1.13 -4.41 -27.91
N VAL A 571 0.67 -3.33 -28.55
CA VAL A 571 0.53 -3.20 -30.01
C VAL A 571 1.58 -2.23 -30.54
N ASP A 572 2.34 -2.66 -31.55
CA ASP A 572 3.45 -1.93 -32.19
C ASP A 572 4.44 -1.32 -31.19
N ARG A 573 4.72 -2.05 -30.10
CA ARG A 573 5.62 -1.64 -29.00
C ARG A 573 5.22 -0.33 -28.33
N GLN A 574 3.94 0.03 -28.36
CA GLN A 574 3.41 1.20 -27.68
C GLN A 574 2.57 0.81 -26.47
N ASP A 575 2.62 1.65 -25.44
CA ASP A 575 1.70 1.57 -24.31
C ASP A 575 0.26 1.95 -24.72
N PRO A 576 -0.77 1.37 -24.09
CA PRO A 576 -2.15 1.81 -24.22
C PRO A 576 -2.33 3.30 -23.94
N MET A 577 -1.57 3.83 -22.97
CA MET A 577 -1.59 5.24 -22.55
C MET A 577 -0.31 5.98 -22.93
N ARG A 578 -0.36 7.31 -22.94
CA ARG A 578 0.81 8.15 -23.24
C ARG A 578 1.49 8.59 -21.95
N ARG A 579 2.76 8.22 -21.75
CA ARG A 579 3.56 8.73 -20.63
C ARG A 579 3.91 10.20 -20.86
N ALA A 580 3.56 11.07 -19.91
CA ALA A 580 3.83 12.51 -19.93
C ALA A 580 4.75 12.98 -18.80
N GLY A 581 5.01 12.12 -17.82
CA GLY A 581 5.98 12.32 -16.75
C GLY A 581 6.21 11.02 -15.98
N ARG A 582 7.11 11.07 -14.98
CA ARG A 582 7.47 9.88 -14.18
C ARG A 582 6.24 9.21 -13.56
N PHE A 583 5.25 10.00 -13.14
CA PHE A 583 4.01 9.58 -12.48
C PHE A 583 2.74 10.07 -13.20
N LEU A 584 2.84 10.41 -14.49
CA LEU A 584 1.73 11.00 -15.23
C LEU A 584 1.50 10.28 -16.55
N TRP A 585 0.33 9.66 -16.65
CA TRP A 585 -0.24 9.10 -17.86
C TRP A 585 -1.32 10.04 -18.42
N LEU A 586 -1.39 10.12 -19.74
CA LEU A 586 -2.43 10.82 -20.50
C LEU A 586 -3.05 9.87 -21.52
N ASN A 587 -4.18 10.26 -22.10
CA ASN A 587 -5.00 9.44 -22.99
C ASN A 587 -5.40 8.14 -22.30
N TRP A 588 -6.09 8.28 -21.16
CA TRP A 588 -6.36 7.15 -20.28
C TRP A 588 -7.11 6.04 -21.00
N ALA A 589 -6.53 4.83 -21.02
CA ALA A 589 -7.11 3.69 -21.69
C ALA A 589 -8.35 3.23 -20.91
N GLN A 590 -9.54 3.52 -21.42
CA GLN A 590 -10.80 3.16 -20.77
C GLN A 590 -11.17 1.71 -21.08
N GLY A 591 -11.41 0.94 -20.02
CA GLY A 591 -11.80 -0.46 -20.06
C GLY A 591 -13.31 -0.65 -19.83
N ARG A 592 -13.84 -1.76 -20.32
CA ARG A 592 -15.22 -2.18 -20.06
C ARG A 592 -15.32 -3.70 -20.02
N VAL A 593 -15.98 -4.22 -18.98
CA VAL A 593 -16.44 -5.62 -18.95
C VAL A 593 -17.65 -5.77 -19.86
N LEU A 594 -17.57 -6.69 -20.82
CA LEU A 594 -18.64 -6.96 -21.79
C LEU A 594 -19.63 -7.98 -21.27
N GLY A 595 -19.18 -8.91 -20.44
CA GLY A 595 -20.05 -9.93 -19.90
C GLY A 595 -19.31 -10.91 -19.02
N ARG A 596 -20.08 -11.53 -18.12
CA ARG A 596 -19.65 -12.61 -17.25
C ARG A 596 -20.69 -13.72 -17.31
N TRP A 597 -20.22 -14.95 -17.37
CA TRP A 597 -21.08 -16.13 -17.29
C TRP A 597 -20.47 -17.15 -16.33
N ARG A 598 -21.30 -17.77 -15.50
CA ARG A 598 -20.92 -18.84 -14.58
C ARG A 598 -21.87 -20.01 -14.80
N SER A 599 -21.32 -21.21 -14.89
CA SER A 599 -22.14 -22.42 -14.86
C SER A 599 -22.82 -22.58 -13.49
N THR A 600 -23.96 -23.25 -13.49
CA THR A 600 -24.79 -23.48 -12.30
C THR A 600 -24.02 -24.11 -11.13
N LYS A 601 -23.07 -25.01 -11.42
CA LYS A 601 -22.23 -25.68 -10.42
C LYS A 601 -20.93 -24.92 -10.10
N GLY A 602 -20.70 -23.75 -10.70
CA GLY A 602 -19.49 -22.95 -10.51
C GLY A 602 -18.19 -23.55 -11.08
N GLY A 603 -18.24 -24.73 -11.70
CA GLY A 603 -17.07 -25.42 -12.27
C GLY A 603 -16.60 -24.88 -13.61
N LEU A 604 -17.30 -23.91 -14.20
CA LEU A 604 -16.92 -23.20 -15.42
C LEU A 604 -17.37 -21.76 -15.29
N GLU A 605 -16.49 -20.83 -15.64
CA GLU A 605 -16.73 -19.40 -15.58
C GLU A 605 -16.01 -18.71 -16.75
N VAL A 606 -16.66 -17.69 -17.32
CA VAL A 606 -16.15 -16.89 -18.43
C VAL A 606 -16.32 -15.41 -18.08
N LEU A 607 -15.26 -14.62 -18.26
CA LEU A 607 -15.26 -13.17 -18.12
C LEU A 607 -14.66 -12.54 -19.36
N VAL A 608 -15.37 -11.59 -19.98
CA VAL A 608 -14.94 -10.91 -21.20
C VAL A 608 -14.85 -9.41 -20.93
N ALA A 609 -13.73 -8.80 -21.30
CA ALA A 609 -13.51 -7.37 -21.17
C ALA A 609 -12.72 -6.82 -22.36
N GLU A 610 -12.84 -5.53 -22.62
CA GLU A 610 -12.08 -4.84 -23.68
C GLU A 610 -11.59 -3.47 -23.22
N HIS A 611 -10.60 -2.91 -23.93
CA HIS A 611 -10.19 -1.53 -23.76
C HIS A 611 -9.84 -0.86 -25.10
N HIS A 612 -9.95 0.47 -25.10
CA HIS A 612 -9.84 1.32 -26.30
C HIS A 612 -8.51 2.09 -26.38
N GLY A 613 -7.48 1.65 -25.65
CA GLY A 613 -6.19 2.36 -25.54
C GLY A 613 -5.46 2.50 -26.89
N TYR A 614 -5.67 1.54 -27.79
CA TYR A 614 -5.05 1.51 -29.12
C TYR A 614 -5.94 2.06 -30.24
N CYS A 615 -7.11 2.67 -29.93
CA CYS A 615 -8.01 3.17 -30.99
C CYS A 615 -7.38 4.25 -31.87
N ARG A 616 -6.36 4.97 -31.38
CA ARG A 616 -5.54 5.89 -32.20
C ARG A 616 -4.79 5.21 -33.36
N MET A 617 -4.64 3.89 -33.28
CA MET A 617 -4.05 3.01 -34.27
C MET A 617 -5.11 2.12 -34.95
N GLY A 618 -6.40 2.36 -34.70
CA GLY A 618 -7.49 1.55 -35.25
C GLY A 618 -7.71 0.20 -34.54
N VAL A 619 -7.04 -0.07 -33.42
CA VAL A 619 -7.10 -1.38 -32.73
C VAL A 619 -7.88 -1.31 -31.41
N VAL A 620 -8.71 -2.31 -31.16
CA VAL A 620 -9.36 -2.60 -29.88
C VAL A 620 -8.87 -3.95 -29.38
N HIS A 621 -8.46 -3.99 -28.12
CA HIS A 621 -8.01 -5.21 -27.45
C HIS A 621 -9.10 -5.74 -26.53
N ARG A 622 -9.51 -6.98 -26.77
CA ARG A 622 -10.47 -7.73 -25.97
C ARG A 622 -9.79 -8.95 -25.39
N ARG A 623 -10.06 -9.22 -24.11
CA ARG A 623 -9.58 -10.38 -23.38
C ARG A 623 -10.76 -11.20 -22.85
N THR A 624 -10.69 -12.50 -23.07
CA THR A 624 -11.60 -13.49 -22.48
C THR A 624 -10.82 -14.39 -21.53
N ILE A 625 -11.25 -14.45 -20.28
CA ILE A 625 -10.75 -15.39 -19.28
C ILE A 625 -11.77 -16.51 -19.10
N VAL A 626 -11.34 -17.76 -19.26
CA VAL A 626 -12.14 -18.94 -18.97
C VAL A 626 -11.47 -19.72 -17.84
N ARG A 627 -12.22 -19.99 -16.78
CA ARG A 627 -11.81 -20.87 -15.69
C ARG A 627 -12.65 -22.14 -15.73
N ALA A 628 -12.01 -23.30 -15.87
CA ALA A 628 -12.64 -24.61 -15.79
C ALA A 628 -12.06 -25.40 -14.61
N GLY A 629 -12.91 -25.68 -13.61
CA GLY A 629 -12.49 -26.21 -12.32
C GLY A 629 -11.52 -25.26 -11.60
N ASP A 630 -10.57 -25.83 -10.87
CA ASP A 630 -9.55 -25.03 -10.17
C ASP A 630 -8.24 -24.89 -10.96
N ASP A 631 -7.94 -25.86 -11.82
CA ASP A 631 -6.59 -26.01 -12.37
C ASP A 631 -6.47 -25.57 -13.84
N LEU A 632 -7.59 -25.45 -14.57
CA LEU A 632 -7.54 -25.08 -15.99
C LEU A 632 -8.02 -23.64 -16.20
N TRP A 633 -7.09 -22.82 -16.70
CA TRP A 633 -7.32 -21.43 -17.05
C TRP A 633 -6.94 -21.22 -18.51
N LEU A 634 -7.80 -20.54 -19.26
CA LEU A 634 -7.57 -20.16 -20.65
C LEU A 634 -7.76 -18.65 -20.76
N VAL A 635 -6.77 -17.98 -21.34
CA VAL A 635 -6.81 -16.55 -21.66
C VAL A 635 -6.72 -16.39 -23.16
N VAL A 636 -7.71 -15.71 -23.73
CA VAL A 636 -7.80 -15.45 -25.17
C VAL A 636 -7.79 -13.95 -25.38
N ASP A 637 -6.83 -13.46 -26.16
CA ASP A 637 -6.73 -12.07 -26.56
C ASP A 637 -7.14 -11.93 -28.04
N ASP A 638 -8.21 -11.16 -28.26
CA ASP A 638 -8.71 -10.79 -29.58
C ASP A 638 -8.33 -9.34 -29.87
N LEU A 639 -7.62 -9.12 -30.99
CA LEU A 639 -7.39 -7.79 -31.54
C LEU A 639 -8.31 -7.58 -32.73
N SER A 640 -9.15 -6.55 -32.65
CA SER A 640 -10.01 -6.12 -33.75
C SER A 640 -9.57 -4.74 -34.22
N GLY A 641 -9.44 -4.55 -35.53
CA GLY A 641 -8.97 -3.29 -36.11
C GLY A 641 -8.59 -3.43 -37.57
N ASP A 642 -8.22 -2.30 -38.17
CA ASP A 642 -7.76 -2.21 -39.56
C ASP A 642 -6.23 -2.19 -39.63
N GLY A 643 -5.64 -2.79 -40.66
CA GLY A 643 -4.21 -2.72 -40.92
C GLY A 643 -3.38 -3.89 -40.38
N LEU A 644 -2.08 -3.84 -40.64
CA LEU A 644 -1.11 -4.83 -40.17
C LEU A 644 -0.42 -4.29 -38.92
N HIS A 645 -0.53 -5.04 -37.82
CA HIS A 645 0.04 -4.67 -36.52
C HIS A 645 0.88 -5.82 -35.95
N VAL A 646 1.88 -5.47 -35.14
CA VAL A 646 2.67 -6.42 -34.37
C VAL A 646 2.20 -6.38 -32.93
N ALA A 647 1.71 -7.51 -32.44
CA ALA A 647 1.27 -7.69 -31.07
C ALA A 647 2.31 -8.47 -30.26
N HIS A 648 2.55 -8.04 -29.02
CA HIS A 648 3.37 -8.78 -28.06
C HIS A 648 2.56 -9.01 -26.78
N THR A 649 2.42 -10.27 -26.37
CA THR A 649 1.86 -10.65 -25.07
C THR A 649 2.98 -11.12 -24.16
N GLY A 650 2.93 -10.69 -22.89
CA GLY A 650 3.86 -11.10 -21.85
C GLY A 650 3.15 -11.79 -20.70
N TRP A 651 3.87 -12.68 -20.00
CA TRP A 651 3.43 -13.29 -18.75
C TRP A 651 4.59 -13.23 -17.76
N LEU A 652 4.42 -12.45 -16.69
CA LEU A 652 5.38 -12.33 -15.60
C LEU A 652 5.11 -13.44 -14.59
N LEU A 653 6.02 -14.42 -14.55
CA LEU A 653 5.91 -15.60 -13.71
C LEU A 653 6.85 -15.47 -12.50
N PRO A 654 6.57 -16.16 -11.38
CA PRO A 654 7.51 -16.24 -10.27
C PRO A 654 8.82 -16.90 -10.72
N ASP A 655 9.93 -16.49 -10.11
CA ASP A 655 11.22 -17.10 -10.42
C ASP A 655 11.25 -18.59 -10.00
N GLY A 656 11.92 -19.41 -10.79
CA GLY A 656 11.93 -20.86 -10.60
C GLY A 656 12.67 -21.63 -11.68
N GLN A 657 12.71 -22.95 -11.52
CA GLN A 657 13.24 -23.85 -12.55
C GLN A 657 12.18 -24.01 -13.64
N TRP A 658 12.55 -23.73 -14.89
CA TRP A 658 11.64 -23.79 -16.04
C TRP A 658 12.22 -24.64 -17.17
N GLN A 659 11.33 -25.11 -18.03
CA GLN A 659 11.64 -25.84 -19.26
C GLN A 659 10.70 -25.39 -20.36
N LEU A 660 11.24 -24.91 -21.48
CA LEU A 660 10.47 -24.50 -22.66
C LEU A 660 10.63 -25.55 -23.76
N GLU A 661 9.53 -26.17 -24.17
CA GLU A 661 9.47 -27.15 -25.26
C GLU A 661 8.47 -26.70 -26.32
N GLY A 662 9.00 -26.19 -27.44
CA GLY A 662 8.19 -25.60 -28.50
C GLY A 662 7.41 -24.38 -27.98
N ARG A 663 6.11 -24.56 -27.74
CA ARG A 663 5.23 -23.50 -27.20
C ARG A 663 4.68 -23.82 -25.81
N TYR A 664 5.24 -24.82 -25.13
CA TYR A 664 4.84 -25.23 -23.79
C TYR A 664 5.92 -24.88 -22.78
N LEU A 665 5.53 -24.13 -21.74
CA LEU A 665 6.41 -23.79 -20.62
C LEU A 665 6.01 -24.64 -19.41
N GLY A 666 6.94 -25.46 -18.92
CA GLY A 666 6.86 -26.06 -17.59
C GLY A 666 7.58 -25.20 -16.58
N LEU A 667 6.94 -24.91 -15.44
CA LEU A 667 7.52 -24.18 -14.32
C LEU A 667 7.38 -25.01 -13.04
N LYS A 668 8.51 -25.31 -12.39
CA LYS A 668 8.53 -25.97 -11.08
C LYS A 668 8.43 -24.92 -9.99
N LEU A 669 7.36 -25.03 -9.21
CA LEU A 669 7.02 -24.14 -8.11
C LEU A 669 7.20 -24.86 -6.78
N LEU A 670 7.15 -24.11 -5.66
CA LEU A 670 7.23 -24.69 -4.32
C LEU A 670 6.09 -25.68 -4.04
N ARG A 671 4.90 -25.43 -4.60
CA ARG A 671 3.66 -26.17 -4.31
C ARG A 671 3.14 -27.00 -5.48
N GLY A 672 4.00 -27.26 -6.47
CA GLY A 672 3.70 -28.16 -7.59
C GLY A 672 4.36 -27.74 -8.90
N ARG A 673 3.81 -28.18 -10.03
CA ARG A 673 4.27 -27.81 -11.37
C ARG A 673 3.13 -27.12 -12.13
N LEU A 674 3.46 -26.02 -12.79
CA LEU A 674 2.58 -25.33 -13.72
C LEU A 674 3.00 -25.66 -15.15
N LYS A 675 2.03 -25.93 -16.02
CA LYS A 675 2.25 -26.10 -17.46
C LYS A 675 1.41 -25.08 -18.21
N GLY A 676 2.05 -24.17 -18.92
CA GLY A 676 1.42 -23.19 -19.80
C GLY A 676 1.63 -23.56 -21.27
N GLY A 677 0.63 -23.33 -22.11
CA GLY A 677 0.75 -23.43 -23.57
C GLY A 677 0.42 -22.11 -24.23
N PHE A 678 1.20 -21.72 -25.23
CA PHE A 678 1.01 -20.47 -25.98
C PHE A 678 0.66 -20.79 -27.44
N GLY A 679 -0.40 -20.18 -27.97
CA GLY A 679 -0.90 -20.50 -29.31
C GLY A 679 -1.70 -19.35 -29.93
N GLY A 680 -2.10 -19.52 -31.20
CA GLY A 680 -2.92 -18.54 -31.91
C GLY A 680 -2.15 -17.38 -32.57
N PHE A 681 -0.82 -17.45 -32.66
CA PHE A 681 0.02 -16.44 -33.31
C PHE A 681 1.17 -17.06 -34.13
N GLU A 682 1.69 -16.25 -35.05
CA GLU A 682 2.92 -16.47 -35.82
C GLU A 682 4.08 -15.76 -35.11
N GLY A 683 5.05 -16.51 -34.61
CA GLY A 683 6.21 -15.94 -33.91
C GLY A 683 6.82 -16.87 -32.86
N PRO A 684 8.04 -16.56 -32.39
CA PRO A 684 8.71 -17.32 -31.36
C PRO A 684 8.11 -17.04 -29.96
N VAL A 685 8.26 -18.01 -29.07
CA VAL A 685 8.11 -17.83 -27.63
C VAL A 685 9.51 -17.75 -27.04
N GLY A 686 9.73 -16.84 -26.08
CA GLY A 686 11.03 -16.71 -25.42
C GLY A 686 10.87 -16.43 -23.92
N VAL A 687 11.86 -16.85 -23.14
CA VAL A 687 11.90 -16.64 -21.68
C VAL A 687 12.96 -15.59 -21.36
N TYR A 688 12.53 -14.50 -20.73
CA TYR A 688 13.41 -13.43 -20.27
C TYR A 688 13.61 -13.51 -18.77
N ARG A 689 14.86 -13.44 -18.30
CA ARG A 689 15.21 -13.32 -16.88
C ARG A 689 16.10 -12.09 -16.70
N ALA A 690 15.67 -11.18 -15.83
CA ALA A 690 16.36 -9.89 -15.60
C ALA A 690 16.63 -9.10 -16.90
N GLY A 691 15.70 -9.15 -17.85
CA GLY A 691 15.81 -8.45 -19.14
C GLY A 691 16.67 -9.16 -20.20
N LEU A 692 17.29 -10.30 -19.87
CA LEU A 692 18.09 -11.09 -20.80
C LEU A 692 17.27 -12.27 -21.34
N LEU A 693 17.34 -12.52 -22.65
CA LEU A 693 16.77 -13.72 -23.27
C LEU A 693 17.57 -14.95 -22.81
N THR A 694 16.89 -15.91 -22.18
CA THR A 694 17.49 -17.10 -21.57
C THR A 694 16.95 -18.41 -22.11
N GLY A 695 15.90 -18.37 -22.92
CA GLY A 695 15.19 -19.54 -23.45
C GLY A 695 14.36 -19.22 -24.67
#